data_AF-A0A0G0H5U2-F1
#
_entry.id   AF-A0A0G0H5U2-F1
#
_cell.length_a   1.000
_cell.length_b   1.000
_cell.length_c   1.000
_cell.angle_alpha   90.00
_cell.angle_beta   90.00
_cell.angle_gamma   90.00
#
_symmetry.space_group_name_H-M   'P 1'
#
loop_
_entity.id
_entity.type
_entity.pdbx_description
1 polymer ?
#
loop_
_entity_poly.entity_id
_entity_poly.type
_entity_poly.pdbx_seq_one_letter_code
_entity_poly.pdbx_strand_id
1 'polypeptide(L)'
;MVKKWRSSLLLSIFFFTFGVLFFSLAIQKYQVLTRSQAASESVDIVMSPNEKFGTSEQLFGVIVQDITNIATVNELSTLYKNKNFQIQLVDPTPEIIQSQNFSRLSQEGFVWYLSFTDYTKMESALQAYYAIYDNAVTAELRTHDAFNKNTTEDILNQYPKVRFHTSHFAFWPRDLVRNTVQQLLPPKLDAISMYTLVDAGMHDVFQDIFTKSATFYDASKDISGDSSTKINWPANSKLSLADIQTLDASVKEQARRFGIISSAFVVYVQTKGQSDDASMKYITAGTFENLSSDEKKVLSLFSNYIYLGYDMVWPWADTSNGDPWYNGVLPRSNTDPIMGIIGFKNGKYLGIMFNSRNMTSTASLPDSLDFVGYKSFSNIKGDGDFINGDNQIVFEPYETVVFYSDDIALPTITPTGVSPTFPPGALDQLVCDAGTDPYNSDLITLTNNTSETIDDLTSVTFRCQYIPDKVKRGFYKCETCQDGDEVNDPNCQIGVYDPNSSITEFSLAPGASREISVKANPCEIIQFDVYNTAEHLSDSPFECYNFRSEYTNPGPPARWPGGIAFGINQNSQGYDPTTGTCPSDSPTNTPTQTATPTETPTESPTQTATPTKTPTNTPTKTPTPTVPPVSPTLTFTPVPSNTPTSRPIPPTPTPIQELKIENQPPGITPWSFILVPVGILILGLLL
;
A
#
# COMPACT_ATOMS: atom_id res chain seq x y z
N MET A 1 63.16 -28.00 42.53
CA MET A 1 61.72 -27.90 42.16
C MET A 1 61.30 -26.52 41.67
N VAL A 2 61.68 -25.42 42.35
CA VAL A 2 61.23 -24.05 42.01
C VAL A 2 61.55 -23.57 40.58
N LYS A 3 62.66 -24.03 39.97
CA LYS A 3 63.06 -23.62 38.61
C LYS A 3 62.17 -24.20 37.49
N LYS A 4 61.57 -25.38 37.72
CA LYS A 4 60.69 -26.05 36.73
C LYS A 4 59.27 -25.47 36.71
N TRP A 5 58.84 -24.92 37.85
CA TRP A 5 57.54 -24.25 37.98
C TRP A 5 57.50 -22.90 37.26
N ARG A 6 58.62 -22.15 37.28
CA ARG A 6 58.70 -20.85 36.60
C ARG A 6 58.60 -20.93 35.08
N SER A 7 59.15 -21.97 34.45
CA SER A 7 59.04 -22.14 32.99
C SER A 7 57.63 -22.55 32.56
N SER A 8 56.93 -23.36 33.37
CA SER A 8 55.55 -23.76 33.07
C SER A 8 54.59 -22.57 33.16
N LEU A 9 54.74 -21.74 34.20
CA LEU A 9 53.90 -20.57 34.39
C LEU A 9 54.08 -19.54 33.25
N LEU A 10 55.32 -19.27 32.84
CA LEU A 10 55.59 -18.35 31.74
C LEU A 10 55.03 -18.85 30.40
N LEU A 11 55.07 -20.16 30.17
CA LEU A 11 54.52 -20.76 28.96
C LEU A 11 52.99 -20.70 28.94
N SER A 12 52.32 -20.95 30.08
CA SER A 12 50.86 -20.80 30.20
C SER A 12 50.41 -19.36 29.99
N ILE A 13 51.12 -18.38 30.56
CA ILE A 13 50.83 -16.96 30.34
C ILE A 13 50.99 -16.62 28.85
N PHE A 14 52.04 -17.12 28.20
CA PHE A 14 52.26 -16.89 26.76
C PHE A 14 51.10 -17.42 25.92
N PHE A 15 50.67 -18.67 26.12
CA PHE A 15 49.56 -19.27 25.37
C PHE A 15 48.22 -18.61 25.66
N PHE A 16 47.95 -18.23 26.92
CA PHE A 16 46.73 -17.50 27.27
C PHE A 16 46.68 -16.14 26.56
N THR A 17 47.79 -15.39 26.58
CA THR A 17 47.87 -14.08 25.91
C THR A 17 47.66 -14.21 24.40
N PHE A 18 48.29 -15.22 23.78
CA PHE A 18 48.10 -15.50 22.35
C PHE A 18 46.67 -15.94 22.02
N GLY A 19 46.05 -16.75 22.88
CA GLY A 19 44.65 -17.17 22.74
C GLY A 19 43.66 -16.00 22.79
N VAL A 20 43.86 -15.07 23.74
CA VAL A 20 43.08 -13.82 23.81
C VAL A 20 43.28 -12.98 22.55
N LEU A 21 44.51 -12.84 22.07
CA LEU A 21 44.82 -12.07 20.85
C LEU A 21 44.15 -12.66 19.60
N PHE A 22 44.20 -13.98 19.43
CA PHE A 22 43.50 -14.67 18.33
C PHE A 22 41.97 -14.59 18.47
N PHE A 23 41.43 -14.67 19.68
CA PHE A 23 40.00 -14.49 19.92
C PHE A 23 39.55 -13.06 19.61
N SER A 24 40.30 -12.05 20.03
CA SER A 24 40.05 -10.65 19.69
C SER A 24 40.13 -10.41 18.18
N LEU A 25 41.13 -10.97 17.48
CA LEU A 25 41.22 -10.89 16.02
C LEU A 25 40.08 -11.63 15.31
N ALA A 26 39.62 -12.76 15.85
CA ALA A 26 38.47 -13.49 15.34
C ALA A 26 37.18 -12.69 15.52
N ILE A 27 36.94 -12.08 16.69
CA ILE A 27 35.80 -11.17 16.93
C ILE A 27 35.89 -9.95 16.02
N GLN A 28 37.07 -9.35 15.85
CA GLN A 28 37.22 -8.17 14.99
C GLN A 28 36.92 -8.52 13.52
N LYS A 29 37.31 -9.71 13.05
CA LYS A 29 36.96 -10.21 11.73
C LYS A 29 35.48 -10.61 11.61
N TYR A 30 34.87 -11.09 12.70
CA TYR A 30 33.44 -11.40 12.75
C TYR A 30 32.56 -10.14 12.78
N GLN A 31 32.95 -9.10 13.53
CA GLN A 31 32.25 -7.82 13.60
C GLN A 31 32.27 -7.08 12.26
N VAL A 32 33.31 -7.27 11.44
CA VAL A 32 33.36 -6.75 10.06
C VAL A 32 32.38 -7.50 9.14
N LEU A 33 32.05 -8.76 9.42
CA LEU A 33 31.04 -9.53 8.68
C LEU A 33 29.60 -9.31 9.19
N THR A 34 29.42 -8.77 10.40
CA THR A 34 28.09 -8.45 10.98
C THR A 34 27.74 -6.97 10.94
N ARG A 35 28.56 -6.11 10.31
CA ARG A 35 27.96 -4.92 9.69
C ARG A 35 27.07 -5.46 8.59
N SER A 36 25.80 -5.66 8.93
CA SER A 36 24.67 -5.71 8.03
C SER A 36 24.62 -4.38 7.27
N GLN A 37 25.61 -4.12 6.43
CA GLN A 37 25.34 -3.52 5.15
C GLN A 37 24.55 -4.60 4.43
N ALA A 38 23.24 -4.63 4.65
CA ALA A 38 22.36 -4.95 3.55
C ALA A 38 22.77 -3.92 2.49
N ALA A 39 23.69 -4.34 1.61
CA ALA A 39 24.14 -3.49 0.53
C ALA A 39 22.85 -3.16 -0.21
N SER A 40 22.41 -1.91 -0.11
CA SER A 40 21.26 -1.43 -0.86
C SER A 40 21.55 -1.78 -2.31
N GLU A 41 20.73 -2.64 -2.88
CA GLU A 41 20.88 -2.99 -4.30
C GLU A 41 20.66 -1.70 -5.07
N SER A 42 21.69 -1.30 -5.84
CA SER A 42 21.65 -0.12 -6.67
C SER A 42 21.39 -0.55 -8.10
N VAL A 43 20.38 0.04 -8.74
CA VAL A 43 20.01 -0.18 -10.13
C VAL A 43 20.27 1.11 -10.90
N ASP A 44 21.13 1.05 -11.91
CA ASP A 44 21.36 2.19 -12.79
C ASP A 44 20.27 2.24 -13.87
N ILE A 45 19.51 3.33 -13.86
CA ILE A 45 18.45 3.58 -14.85
C ILE A 45 19.08 4.26 -16.06
N VAL A 46 19.16 3.53 -17.18
CA VAL A 46 19.63 4.09 -18.44
C VAL A 46 18.44 4.60 -19.24
N MET A 47 18.40 5.91 -19.50
CA MET A 47 17.39 6.53 -20.36
C MET A 47 17.96 7.73 -21.10
N SER A 48 17.38 8.04 -22.27
CA SER A 48 17.77 9.16 -23.12
C SER A 48 16.53 9.83 -23.70
N PRO A 49 16.43 11.18 -23.68
CA PRO A 49 15.30 11.87 -24.29
C PRO A 49 15.22 11.73 -25.82
N ASN A 50 16.31 11.23 -26.45
CA ASN A 50 16.37 10.94 -27.88
C ASN A 50 15.90 9.52 -28.21
N GLU A 51 15.85 8.61 -27.24
CA GLU A 51 15.46 7.21 -27.41
C GLU A 51 14.03 7.03 -26.91
N LYS A 52 13.08 7.18 -27.83
CA LYS A 52 11.65 7.08 -27.54
C LYS A 52 11.10 5.75 -28.02
N PHE A 53 10.45 5.01 -27.13
CA PHE A 53 9.84 3.71 -27.42
C PHE A 53 8.41 3.84 -27.96
N GLY A 54 7.76 4.97 -27.72
CA GLY A 54 6.44 5.29 -28.26
C GLY A 54 5.49 5.86 -27.21
N THR A 55 4.28 6.24 -27.65
CA THR A 55 3.23 6.75 -26.77
C THR A 55 2.20 5.69 -26.45
N SER A 56 1.76 5.65 -25.19
CA SER A 56 0.57 4.91 -24.80
C SER A 56 -0.68 5.72 -25.17
N GLU A 57 -1.66 5.07 -25.79
CA GLU A 57 -3.00 5.62 -25.99
C GLU A 57 -4.04 4.76 -25.25
N GLN A 58 -3.62 4.05 -24.22
CA GLN A 58 -4.49 3.14 -23.48
C GLN A 58 -5.68 3.89 -22.88
N LEU A 59 -6.79 3.18 -22.69
CA LEU A 59 -7.90 3.64 -21.87
C LEU A 59 -7.71 3.05 -20.48
N PHE A 60 -7.61 3.91 -19.48
CA PHE A 60 -7.30 3.54 -18.11
C PHE A 60 -8.49 3.83 -17.21
N GLY A 61 -8.79 2.95 -16.26
CA GLY A 61 -9.98 3.06 -15.43
C GLY A 61 -9.98 2.26 -14.15
N VAL A 62 -11.13 2.25 -13.49
CA VAL A 62 -11.41 1.54 -12.23
C VAL A 62 -12.82 0.96 -12.25
N ILE A 63 -13.06 -0.05 -11.42
CA ILE A 63 -14.40 -0.55 -11.11
C ILE A 63 -15.00 0.35 -10.03
N VAL A 64 -16.25 0.76 -10.19
CA VAL A 64 -17.02 1.50 -9.18
C VAL A 64 -18.20 0.63 -8.76
N GLN A 65 -18.25 0.28 -7.47
CA GLN A 65 -19.31 -0.56 -6.93
C GLN A 65 -20.62 0.22 -6.79
N ASP A 66 -20.54 1.46 -6.31
CA ASP A 66 -21.71 2.28 -6.05
C ASP A 66 -21.52 3.72 -6.53
N ILE A 67 -21.97 3.97 -7.75
CA ILE A 67 -22.00 5.31 -8.34
C ILE A 67 -23.11 6.21 -7.74
N THR A 68 -24.01 5.67 -6.91
CA THR A 68 -24.99 6.50 -6.19
C THR A 68 -24.34 7.25 -5.02
N ASN A 69 -23.19 6.77 -4.53
CA ASN A 69 -22.39 7.45 -3.52
C ASN A 69 -21.77 8.75 -4.08
N ILE A 70 -22.29 9.89 -3.63
CA ILE A 70 -21.85 11.21 -4.08
C ILE A 70 -20.38 11.51 -3.72
N ALA A 71 -19.85 10.94 -2.63
CA ALA A 71 -18.45 11.13 -2.25
C ALA A 71 -17.53 10.46 -3.27
N THR A 72 -17.82 9.21 -3.65
CA THR A 72 -17.12 8.48 -4.72
C THR A 72 -17.13 9.26 -6.03
N VAL A 73 -18.29 9.81 -6.42
CA VAL A 73 -18.46 10.61 -7.65
C VAL A 73 -17.63 11.90 -7.60
N ASN A 74 -17.62 12.60 -6.46
CA ASN A 74 -16.82 13.81 -6.28
C ASN A 74 -15.32 13.53 -6.34
N GLU A 75 -14.88 12.42 -5.74
CA GLU A 75 -13.48 12.02 -5.75
C GLU A 75 -13.03 11.64 -7.17
N LEU A 76 -13.81 10.82 -7.89
CA LEU A 76 -13.57 10.49 -9.29
C LEU A 76 -13.46 11.75 -10.14
N SER A 77 -14.44 12.65 -10.03
CA SER A 77 -14.47 13.94 -10.73
C SER A 77 -13.20 14.76 -10.47
N THR A 78 -12.79 14.86 -9.20
CA THR A 78 -11.60 15.61 -8.79
C THR A 78 -10.33 15.03 -9.41
N LEU A 79 -10.23 13.70 -9.43
CA LEU A 79 -9.03 13.00 -9.85
C LEU A 79 -8.89 12.84 -11.37
N TYR A 80 -10.01 12.62 -12.07
CA TYR A 80 -9.97 12.03 -13.42
C TYR A 80 -10.80 12.75 -14.48
N LYS A 81 -11.53 13.82 -14.14
CA LYS A 81 -12.31 14.58 -15.13
C LYS A 81 -11.45 15.00 -16.32
N ASN A 82 -12.02 14.88 -17.52
CA ASN A 82 -11.36 15.20 -18.80
C ASN A 82 -10.06 14.44 -19.11
N LYS A 83 -9.74 13.34 -18.41
CA LYS A 83 -8.53 12.54 -18.68
C LYS A 83 -8.78 11.30 -19.54
N ASN A 84 -9.94 11.23 -20.21
CA ASN A 84 -10.39 10.04 -20.94
C ASN A 84 -10.32 8.79 -20.05
N PHE A 85 -10.81 8.91 -18.82
CA PHE A 85 -10.73 7.87 -17.80
C PHE A 85 -11.99 7.01 -17.83
N GLN A 86 -11.82 5.70 -17.73
CA GLN A 86 -12.90 4.72 -17.80
C GLN A 86 -13.47 4.42 -16.42
N ILE A 87 -14.79 4.35 -16.33
CA ILE A 87 -15.49 3.81 -15.16
C ILE A 87 -16.16 2.51 -15.56
N GLN A 88 -15.81 1.44 -14.86
CA GLN A 88 -16.44 0.14 -15.00
C GLN A 88 -17.55 -0.05 -13.97
N LEU A 89 -18.77 -0.34 -14.42
CA LEU A 89 -19.89 -0.72 -13.58
C LEU A 89 -20.24 -2.20 -13.79
N VAL A 90 -20.53 -2.91 -12.72
CA VAL A 90 -20.88 -4.33 -12.75
C VAL A 90 -22.38 -4.49 -12.56
N ASP A 91 -23.04 -5.14 -13.52
CA ASP A 91 -24.50 -5.32 -13.58
C ASP A 91 -25.30 -4.02 -13.28
N PRO A 92 -24.97 -2.86 -13.89
CA PRO A 92 -25.71 -1.63 -13.63
C PRO A 92 -27.17 -1.76 -14.08
N THR A 93 -28.09 -1.34 -13.21
CA THR A 93 -29.52 -1.30 -13.56
C THR A 93 -29.85 -0.09 -14.44
N PRO A 94 -30.98 -0.09 -15.16
CA PRO A 94 -31.48 1.10 -15.86
C PRO A 94 -31.53 2.35 -14.99
N GLU A 95 -31.93 2.23 -13.72
CA GLU A 95 -32.02 3.36 -12.79
C GLU A 95 -30.64 3.97 -12.48
N ILE A 96 -29.61 3.12 -12.35
CA ILE A 96 -28.22 3.59 -12.16
C ILE A 96 -27.76 4.39 -13.38
N ILE A 97 -28.02 3.90 -14.59
CA ILE A 97 -27.64 4.57 -15.85
C ILE A 97 -28.35 5.91 -16.03
N GLN A 98 -29.60 5.99 -15.58
CA GLN A 98 -30.42 7.20 -15.64
C GLN A 98 -30.20 8.16 -14.46
N SER A 99 -29.33 7.80 -13.51
CA SER A 99 -29.06 8.62 -12.33
C SER A 99 -28.37 9.93 -12.66
N GLN A 100 -28.55 10.93 -11.79
CA GLN A 100 -27.90 12.23 -11.91
C GLN A 100 -26.36 12.11 -11.84
N ASN A 101 -25.83 11.17 -11.04
CA ASN A 101 -24.40 10.94 -10.90
C ASN A 101 -23.78 10.38 -12.18
N PHE A 102 -24.44 9.40 -12.82
CA PHE A 102 -24.01 8.88 -14.12
C PHE A 102 -24.02 9.98 -15.19
N SER A 103 -25.08 10.80 -15.24
CA SER A 103 -25.18 11.92 -16.16
C SER A 103 -24.07 12.96 -15.93
N ARG A 104 -23.78 13.31 -14.67
CA ARG A 104 -22.70 14.22 -14.30
C ARG A 104 -21.34 13.71 -14.78
N LEU A 105 -20.97 12.48 -14.45
CA LEU A 105 -19.69 11.91 -14.86
C LEU A 105 -19.59 11.78 -16.40
N SER A 106 -20.71 11.48 -17.08
CA SER A 106 -20.74 11.51 -18.55
C SER A 106 -20.41 12.90 -19.11
N GLN A 107 -20.94 13.97 -18.51
CA GLN A 107 -20.67 15.36 -18.91
C GLN A 107 -19.23 15.79 -18.61
N GLU A 108 -18.59 15.18 -17.61
CA GLU A 108 -17.19 15.42 -17.23
C GLU A 108 -16.18 14.62 -18.07
N GLY A 109 -16.65 13.93 -19.12
CA GLY A 109 -15.81 13.26 -20.10
C GLY A 109 -15.32 11.86 -19.71
N PHE A 110 -15.98 11.21 -18.75
CA PHE A 110 -15.70 9.82 -18.41
C PHE A 110 -16.22 8.86 -19.49
N VAL A 111 -15.50 7.75 -19.68
CA VAL A 111 -15.87 6.68 -20.62
C VAL A 111 -16.50 5.52 -19.86
N TRP A 112 -17.63 5.02 -20.34
CA TRP A 112 -18.35 3.94 -19.67
C TRP A 112 -17.93 2.55 -20.16
N TYR A 113 -17.68 1.67 -19.20
CA TYR A 113 -17.50 0.23 -19.40
C TYR A 113 -18.52 -0.50 -18.55
N LEU A 114 -19.47 -1.20 -19.16
CA LEU A 114 -20.55 -1.88 -18.47
C LEU A 114 -20.31 -3.39 -18.58
N SER A 115 -20.18 -4.05 -17.44
CA SER A 115 -19.81 -5.45 -17.32
C SER A 115 -21.00 -6.25 -16.78
N PHE A 116 -21.39 -7.32 -17.46
CA PHE A 116 -22.66 -8.01 -17.20
C PHE A 116 -22.48 -9.50 -16.96
N THR A 117 -23.30 -10.08 -16.08
CA THR A 117 -23.33 -11.53 -15.85
C THR A 117 -24.17 -12.29 -16.88
N ASP A 118 -25.07 -11.62 -17.59
CA ASP A 118 -25.93 -12.19 -18.64
C ASP A 118 -26.37 -11.13 -19.68
N TYR A 119 -26.89 -11.60 -20.83
CA TYR A 119 -27.36 -10.74 -21.91
C TYR A 119 -28.64 -9.96 -21.59
N THR A 120 -29.50 -10.45 -20.70
CA THR A 120 -30.76 -9.76 -20.38
C THR A 120 -30.48 -8.46 -19.65
N LYS A 121 -29.55 -8.49 -18.69
CA LYS A 121 -29.05 -7.30 -18.00
C LYS A 121 -28.33 -6.35 -18.97
N MET A 122 -27.50 -6.90 -19.86
CA MET A 122 -26.79 -6.12 -20.88
C MET A 122 -27.76 -5.37 -21.78
N GLU A 123 -28.76 -6.04 -22.37
CA GLU A 123 -29.72 -5.42 -23.26
C GLU A 123 -30.56 -4.34 -22.55
N SER A 124 -31.05 -4.62 -21.34
CA SER A 124 -31.80 -3.66 -20.54
C SER A 124 -30.99 -2.40 -20.23
N ALA A 125 -29.73 -2.57 -19.82
CA ALA A 125 -28.81 -1.47 -19.55
C ALA A 125 -28.47 -0.66 -20.82
N LEU A 126 -28.19 -1.33 -21.94
CA LEU A 126 -27.90 -0.67 -23.22
C LEU A 126 -29.10 0.10 -23.75
N GLN A 127 -30.32 -0.46 -23.62
CA GLN A 127 -31.55 0.25 -23.95
C GLN A 127 -31.69 1.54 -23.12
N ALA A 128 -31.45 1.46 -21.81
CA ALA A 128 -31.50 2.63 -20.92
C ALA A 128 -30.41 3.67 -21.26
N TYR A 129 -29.21 3.20 -21.61
CA TYR A 129 -28.08 4.06 -21.99
C TYR A 129 -28.39 4.83 -23.29
N TYR A 130 -28.75 4.11 -24.36
CA TYR A 130 -29.01 4.74 -25.67
C TYR A 130 -30.33 5.50 -25.76
N ALA A 131 -31.20 5.40 -24.75
CA ALA A 131 -32.34 6.30 -24.62
C ALA A 131 -31.93 7.74 -24.27
N ILE A 132 -30.74 7.95 -23.69
CA ILE A 132 -30.27 9.24 -23.19
C ILE A 132 -28.96 9.69 -23.88
N TYR A 133 -28.03 8.77 -24.09
CA TYR A 133 -26.67 9.04 -24.55
C TYR A 133 -26.46 8.55 -25.98
N ASP A 134 -25.75 9.33 -26.80
CA ASP A 134 -25.42 8.98 -28.18
C ASP A 134 -23.94 8.58 -28.37
N ASN A 135 -23.19 8.47 -27.28
CA ASN A 135 -21.76 8.14 -27.29
C ASN A 135 -21.52 6.62 -27.33
N ALA A 136 -20.28 6.22 -27.64
CA ALA A 136 -19.89 4.83 -27.58
C ALA A 136 -19.74 4.36 -26.13
N VAL A 137 -20.28 3.18 -25.81
CA VAL A 137 -20.12 2.50 -24.52
C VAL A 137 -19.45 1.15 -24.73
N THR A 138 -18.56 0.77 -23.81
CA THR A 138 -18.01 -0.59 -23.81
C THR A 138 -18.96 -1.51 -23.04
N ALA A 139 -19.29 -2.67 -23.62
CA ALA A 139 -20.10 -3.70 -22.97
C ALA A 139 -19.32 -5.01 -22.93
N GLU A 140 -19.27 -5.65 -21.77
CA GLU A 140 -18.55 -6.90 -21.52
C GLU A 140 -19.50 -7.92 -20.90
N LEU A 141 -19.36 -9.19 -21.29
CA LEU A 141 -19.98 -10.32 -20.59
C LEU A 141 -18.93 -10.94 -19.65
N ARG A 142 -19.20 -11.07 -18.34
CA ARG A 142 -18.24 -11.63 -17.38
C ARG A 142 -18.11 -13.14 -17.47
N THR A 143 -19.19 -13.82 -17.82
CA THR A 143 -19.28 -15.28 -17.83
C THR A 143 -19.02 -15.80 -19.24
N HIS A 144 -17.94 -16.56 -19.41
CA HIS A 144 -17.63 -17.14 -20.73
C HIS A 144 -18.70 -18.09 -21.23
N ASP A 145 -19.20 -18.95 -20.36
CA ASP A 145 -20.23 -19.93 -20.69
C ASP A 145 -21.56 -19.30 -21.13
N ALA A 146 -21.76 -18.02 -20.83
CA ALA A 146 -22.93 -17.28 -21.27
C ALA A 146 -22.79 -16.70 -22.68
N PHE A 147 -21.60 -16.75 -23.31
CA PHE A 147 -21.38 -16.16 -24.64
C PHE A 147 -22.22 -16.85 -25.71
N ASN A 148 -22.97 -16.04 -26.47
CA ASN A 148 -23.80 -16.49 -27.59
C ASN A 148 -23.58 -15.56 -28.78
N LYS A 149 -22.99 -16.10 -29.86
CA LYS A 149 -22.69 -15.34 -31.08
C LYS A 149 -23.91 -14.60 -31.64
N ASN A 150 -25.04 -15.30 -31.79
CA ASN A 150 -26.22 -14.72 -32.43
C ASN A 150 -26.79 -13.58 -31.59
N THR A 151 -26.89 -13.77 -30.27
CA THR A 151 -27.34 -12.71 -29.35
C THR A 151 -26.40 -11.51 -29.36
N THR A 152 -25.08 -11.71 -29.39
CA THR A 152 -24.13 -10.60 -29.56
C THR A 152 -24.30 -9.88 -30.89
N GLU A 153 -24.52 -10.60 -32.00
CA GLU A 153 -24.76 -9.97 -33.30
C GLU A 153 -26.06 -9.17 -33.31
N ASP A 154 -27.13 -9.67 -32.67
CA ASP A 154 -28.40 -8.96 -32.51
C ASP A 154 -28.21 -7.66 -31.71
N ILE A 155 -27.51 -7.71 -30.58
CA ILE A 155 -27.17 -6.52 -29.77
C ILE A 155 -26.34 -5.52 -30.58
N LEU A 156 -25.33 -5.96 -31.31
CA LEU A 156 -24.49 -5.07 -32.13
C LEU A 156 -25.28 -4.44 -33.30
N ASN A 157 -26.23 -5.16 -33.89
CA ASN A 157 -27.12 -4.62 -34.91
C ASN A 157 -28.09 -3.58 -34.34
N GLN A 158 -28.59 -3.81 -33.13
CA GLN A 158 -29.51 -2.90 -32.44
C GLN A 158 -28.80 -1.66 -31.89
N TYR A 159 -27.56 -1.81 -31.42
CA TYR A 159 -26.75 -0.75 -30.80
C TYR A 159 -25.39 -0.61 -31.50
N PRO A 160 -25.33 0.00 -32.69
CA PRO A 160 -24.13 0.02 -33.55
C PRO A 160 -22.94 0.80 -32.97
N LYS A 161 -23.14 1.57 -31.89
CA LYS A 161 -22.09 2.32 -31.19
C LYS A 161 -21.50 1.56 -29.99
N VAL A 162 -22.01 0.37 -29.67
CA VAL A 162 -21.48 -0.47 -28.60
C VAL A 162 -20.15 -1.06 -29.02
N ARG A 163 -19.15 -0.97 -28.14
CA ARG A 163 -17.89 -1.69 -28.24
C ARG A 163 -18.01 -2.96 -27.41
N PHE A 164 -18.17 -4.09 -28.08
CA PHE A 164 -18.31 -5.37 -27.38
C PHE A 164 -16.94 -5.94 -27.02
N HIS A 165 -16.76 -6.27 -25.74
CA HIS A 165 -15.60 -6.99 -25.21
C HIS A 165 -15.98 -8.44 -24.91
N THR A 166 -15.05 -9.38 -25.08
CA THR A 166 -15.32 -10.80 -24.78
C THR A 166 -15.60 -11.04 -23.30
N SER A 167 -15.93 -12.30 -23.01
CA SER A 167 -15.79 -12.95 -21.71
C SER A 167 -14.57 -12.50 -20.92
N HIS A 168 -14.77 -12.28 -19.61
CA HIS A 168 -13.75 -11.92 -18.62
C HIS A 168 -12.88 -13.15 -18.27
N PHE A 169 -11.91 -13.48 -19.13
CA PHE A 169 -11.11 -14.69 -18.97
C PHE A 169 -10.16 -14.60 -17.77
N ALA A 170 -10.13 -15.65 -16.95
CA ALA A 170 -9.12 -15.77 -15.90
C ALA A 170 -7.76 -16.08 -16.56
N PHE A 171 -6.77 -15.21 -16.36
CA PHE A 171 -5.46 -15.32 -16.98
C PHE A 171 -5.56 -15.31 -18.52
N TRP A 172 -5.11 -16.38 -19.21
CA TRP A 172 -5.06 -16.43 -20.68
C TRP A 172 -5.31 -17.84 -21.26
N PRO A 173 -6.57 -18.30 -21.31
CA PRO A 173 -6.92 -19.62 -21.83
C PRO A 173 -6.97 -19.63 -23.36
N ARG A 174 -5.80 -19.81 -24.00
CA ARG A 174 -5.60 -19.65 -25.46
C ARG A 174 -6.64 -20.34 -26.35
N ASP A 175 -7.02 -21.59 -26.05
CA ASP A 175 -7.98 -22.34 -26.87
C ASP A 175 -9.39 -21.72 -26.80
N LEU A 176 -9.82 -21.27 -25.62
CA LEU A 176 -11.10 -20.57 -25.45
C LEU A 176 -11.06 -19.22 -26.18
N VAL A 177 -9.97 -18.47 -26.03
CA VAL A 177 -9.77 -17.19 -26.71
C VAL A 177 -9.84 -17.35 -28.24
N ARG A 178 -9.08 -18.31 -28.79
CA ARG A 178 -9.12 -18.64 -30.23
C ARG A 178 -10.55 -18.95 -30.68
N ASN A 179 -11.25 -19.81 -29.94
CA ASN A 179 -12.62 -20.20 -30.29
C ASN A 179 -13.57 -18.99 -30.28
N THR A 180 -13.41 -18.06 -29.33
CA THR A 180 -14.20 -16.82 -29.30
C THR A 180 -13.88 -15.89 -30.48
N VAL A 181 -12.60 -15.69 -30.80
CA VAL A 181 -12.17 -14.86 -31.95
C VAL A 181 -12.70 -15.40 -33.27
N GLN A 182 -12.68 -16.73 -33.45
CA GLN A 182 -13.21 -17.37 -34.65
C GLN A 182 -14.74 -17.26 -34.78
N GLN A 183 -15.44 -17.16 -33.65
CA GLN A 183 -16.89 -16.97 -33.64
C GLN A 183 -17.29 -15.53 -33.97
N LEU A 184 -16.57 -14.53 -33.44
CA LEU A 184 -16.83 -13.10 -33.61
C LEU A 184 -15.56 -12.35 -34.03
N LEU A 185 -15.41 -12.12 -35.34
CA LEU A 185 -14.25 -11.42 -35.88
C LEU A 185 -14.36 -9.89 -35.66
N PRO A 186 -13.23 -9.18 -35.45
CA PRO A 186 -13.17 -7.73 -35.55
C PRO A 186 -13.73 -7.22 -36.89
N PRO A 187 -14.38 -6.03 -36.93
CA PRO A 187 -14.48 -5.05 -35.86
C PRO A 187 -15.65 -5.27 -34.88
N LYS A 188 -16.45 -6.33 -35.07
CA LYS A 188 -17.59 -6.61 -34.18
C LYS A 188 -17.14 -6.92 -32.74
N LEU A 189 -15.97 -7.53 -32.62
CA LEU A 189 -15.26 -7.68 -31.36
C LEU A 189 -14.23 -6.55 -31.22
N ASP A 190 -14.40 -5.67 -30.21
CA ASP A 190 -13.48 -4.55 -29.99
C ASP A 190 -12.24 -4.98 -29.21
N ALA A 191 -12.40 -5.80 -28.15
CA ALA A 191 -11.28 -6.32 -27.37
C ALA A 191 -11.56 -7.67 -26.70
N ILE A 192 -10.49 -8.37 -26.34
CA ILE A 192 -10.56 -9.58 -25.51
C ILE A 192 -10.21 -9.23 -24.09
N SER A 193 -11.14 -9.55 -23.19
CA SER A 193 -11.04 -9.25 -21.78
C SER A 193 -10.37 -10.37 -21.01
N MET A 194 -9.46 -9.99 -20.12
CA MET A 194 -8.87 -10.88 -19.12
C MET A 194 -8.77 -10.17 -17.77
N TYR A 195 -8.69 -10.97 -16.70
CA TYR A 195 -8.25 -10.47 -15.40
C TYR A 195 -7.09 -11.28 -14.86
N THR A 196 -6.38 -10.63 -13.95
CA THR A 196 -5.37 -11.29 -13.14
C THR A 196 -5.78 -11.32 -11.69
N LEU A 197 -5.60 -12.48 -11.09
CA LEU A 197 -5.57 -12.66 -9.64
C LEU A 197 -4.13 -12.54 -9.20
N VAL A 198 -3.90 -11.78 -8.13
CA VAL A 198 -2.69 -11.94 -7.33
C VAL A 198 -2.80 -13.29 -6.61
N ASP A 199 -1.91 -14.21 -6.95
CA ASP A 199 -1.89 -15.54 -6.34
C ASP A 199 -1.27 -15.45 -4.95
N ALA A 200 -2.00 -15.91 -3.92
CA ALA A 200 -1.51 -15.99 -2.55
C ALA A 200 -0.25 -16.87 -2.43
N GLY A 201 0.00 -17.77 -3.39
CA GLY A 201 1.18 -18.64 -3.43
C GLY A 201 2.46 -17.96 -3.93
N MET A 202 2.37 -16.82 -4.63
CA MET A 202 3.56 -16.12 -5.14
C MET A 202 4.06 -15.09 -4.13
N HIS A 203 4.97 -15.54 -3.27
CA HIS A 203 5.55 -14.69 -2.23
C HIS A 203 6.43 -13.55 -2.79
N ASP A 204 7.02 -13.74 -3.97
CA ASP A 204 7.86 -12.75 -4.65
C ASP A 204 7.03 -11.88 -5.60
N VAL A 205 7.02 -10.57 -5.34
CA VAL A 205 6.29 -9.58 -6.14
C VAL A 205 6.91 -9.42 -7.53
N PHE A 206 8.25 -9.50 -7.64
CA PHE A 206 8.93 -9.39 -8.92
C PHE A 206 8.53 -10.54 -9.86
N GLN A 207 8.65 -11.78 -9.38
CA GLN A 207 8.32 -12.96 -10.16
C GLN A 207 6.85 -12.98 -10.62
N ASP A 208 5.93 -12.49 -9.78
CA ASP A 208 4.52 -12.38 -10.17
C ASP A 208 4.34 -11.35 -11.28
N ILE A 209 4.84 -10.12 -11.11
CA ILE A 209 4.76 -9.07 -12.14
C ILE A 209 5.38 -9.56 -13.46
N PHE A 210 6.55 -10.18 -13.39
CA PHE A 210 7.23 -10.75 -14.54
C PHE A 210 6.35 -11.79 -15.26
N THR A 211 5.74 -12.71 -14.50
CA THR A 211 4.85 -13.74 -15.04
C THR A 211 3.63 -13.13 -15.72
N LYS A 212 3.04 -12.06 -15.14
CA LYS A 212 1.92 -11.34 -15.78
C LYS A 212 2.36 -10.60 -17.03
N SER A 213 3.51 -9.94 -17.01
CA SER A 213 4.09 -9.27 -18.17
C SER A 213 4.31 -10.25 -19.33
N ALA A 214 4.92 -11.40 -19.05
CA ALA A 214 5.11 -12.47 -20.03
C ALA A 214 3.76 -12.98 -20.56
N THR A 215 2.75 -13.14 -19.68
CA THR A 215 1.39 -13.54 -20.09
C THR A 215 0.74 -12.49 -21.00
N PHE A 216 0.91 -11.20 -20.70
CA PHE A 216 0.36 -10.10 -21.52
C PHE A 216 1.05 -10.02 -22.88
N TYR A 217 2.37 -10.15 -22.91
CA TYR A 217 3.13 -10.19 -24.16
C TYR A 217 2.75 -11.43 -24.98
N ASP A 218 2.64 -12.59 -24.35
CA ASP A 218 2.18 -13.83 -24.96
C ASP A 218 0.73 -13.75 -25.46
N ALA A 219 -0.13 -13.02 -24.76
CA ALA A 219 -1.47 -12.72 -25.23
C ALA A 219 -1.44 -11.80 -26.45
N SER A 220 -0.55 -10.82 -26.46
CA SER A 220 -0.42 -9.84 -27.54
C SER A 220 0.16 -10.43 -28.83
N LYS A 221 0.96 -11.50 -28.71
CA LYS A 221 1.69 -12.10 -29.83
C LYS A 221 1.31 -13.55 -30.07
N ASP A 222 1.46 -14.00 -31.31
CA ASP A 222 1.28 -15.40 -31.67
C ASP A 222 2.51 -16.26 -31.30
N ILE A 223 2.98 -16.19 -30.05
CA ILE A 223 4.13 -16.99 -29.61
C ILE A 223 3.67 -18.44 -29.57
N SER A 224 4.46 -19.33 -30.17
CA SER A 224 4.27 -20.77 -30.05
C SER A 224 4.52 -21.19 -28.60
N GLY A 225 3.50 -21.05 -27.76
CA GLY A 225 3.45 -21.74 -26.48
C GLY A 225 3.42 -23.25 -26.72
N ASP A 226 3.61 -23.99 -25.65
CA ASP A 226 3.44 -25.43 -25.50
C ASP A 226 2.08 -25.96 -26.02
N SER A 227 1.06 -25.12 -26.12
CA SER A 227 -0.25 -25.49 -26.68
C SER A 227 -0.28 -25.67 -28.20
N SER A 228 0.77 -25.28 -28.96
CA SER A 228 0.75 -25.18 -30.44
C SER A 228 -0.38 -24.29 -31.01
N THR A 229 -1.15 -23.62 -30.14
CA THR A 229 -2.35 -22.89 -30.50
C THR A 229 -2.02 -21.46 -30.91
N LYS A 230 -1.95 -21.23 -32.23
CA LYS A 230 -1.95 -19.91 -32.86
C LYS A 230 -3.33 -19.24 -32.88
N ILE A 231 -3.44 -17.98 -32.44
CA ILE A 231 -4.72 -17.22 -32.47
C ILE A 231 -4.93 -16.55 -33.85
N ASN A 232 -3.83 -16.17 -34.54
CA ASN A 232 -3.85 -15.38 -35.78
C ASN A 232 -4.70 -14.11 -35.63
N TRP A 233 -4.17 -13.13 -34.91
CA TRP A 233 -4.89 -11.90 -34.60
C TRP A 233 -5.34 -11.17 -35.88
N PRO A 234 -6.64 -10.88 -36.03
CA PRO A 234 -7.09 -9.97 -37.07
C PRO A 234 -6.47 -8.59 -36.89
N ALA A 235 -6.30 -7.87 -38.00
CA ALA A 235 -5.75 -6.51 -37.96
C ALA A 235 -6.57 -5.62 -37.00
N ASN A 236 -5.87 -4.85 -36.15
CA ASN A 236 -6.43 -3.96 -35.13
C ASN A 236 -7.11 -4.67 -33.94
N SER A 237 -6.83 -5.95 -33.70
CA SER A 237 -7.21 -6.61 -32.46
C SER A 237 -6.68 -5.87 -31.24
N LYS A 238 -7.47 -5.84 -30.17
CA LYS A 238 -7.11 -5.22 -28.89
C LYS A 238 -7.31 -6.20 -27.75
N LEU A 239 -6.53 -6.03 -26.69
CA LEU A 239 -6.71 -6.71 -25.42
C LEU A 239 -7.20 -5.73 -24.35
N SER A 240 -7.91 -6.27 -23.37
CA SER A 240 -8.43 -5.56 -22.22
C SER A 240 -8.01 -6.30 -20.95
N LEU A 241 -7.26 -5.65 -20.07
CA LEU A 241 -7.03 -6.08 -18.70
C LEU A 241 -8.16 -5.48 -17.85
N ALA A 242 -9.27 -6.20 -17.75
CA ALA A 242 -10.53 -5.68 -17.21
C ALA A 242 -10.61 -5.67 -15.68
N ASP A 243 -9.67 -6.33 -14.99
CA ASP A 243 -9.57 -6.28 -13.54
C ASP A 243 -8.16 -6.70 -13.06
N ILE A 244 -7.71 -6.09 -11.97
CA ILE A 244 -6.51 -6.46 -11.22
C ILE A 244 -6.96 -6.66 -9.77
N GLN A 245 -7.09 -7.93 -9.37
CA GLN A 245 -7.58 -8.28 -8.04
C GLN A 245 -6.39 -8.55 -7.12
N THR A 246 -6.19 -7.67 -6.14
CA THR A 246 -5.24 -7.87 -5.05
C THR A 246 -5.92 -8.46 -3.82
N LEU A 247 -5.12 -9.06 -2.93
CA LEU A 247 -5.64 -9.70 -1.71
C LEU A 247 -6.07 -8.68 -0.65
N ASP A 248 -5.34 -7.58 -0.56
CA ASP A 248 -5.59 -6.49 0.39
C ASP A 248 -5.02 -5.16 -0.16
N ALA A 249 -5.03 -4.13 0.70
CA ALA A 249 -4.50 -2.79 0.43
C ALA A 249 -3.07 -2.58 0.98
N SER A 250 -2.35 -3.65 1.34
CA SER A 250 -0.99 -3.54 1.85
C SER A 250 -0.04 -2.97 0.79
N VAL A 251 1.01 -2.28 1.24
CA VAL A 251 2.00 -1.66 0.34
C VAL A 251 2.63 -2.67 -0.64
N LYS A 252 2.79 -3.92 -0.20
CA LYS A 252 3.22 -5.03 -1.06
C LYS A 252 2.25 -5.27 -2.22
N GLU A 253 0.96 -5.36 -1.93
CA GLU A 253 -0.08 -5.53 -2.95
C GLU A 253 -0.21 -4.31 -3.86
N GLN A 254 0.01 -3.10 -3.33
CA GLN A 254 0.06 -1.88 -4.13
C GLN A 254 1.20 -1.90 -5.15
N ALA A 255 2.43 -2.20 -4.71
CA ALA A 255 3.59 -2.33 -5.60
C ALA A 255 3.34 -3.36 -6.70
N ARG A 256 2.77 -4.51 -6.34
CA ARG A 256 2.38 -5.55 -7.30
C ARG A 256 1.40 -5.03 -8.34
N ARG A 257 0.33 -4.34 -7.90
CA ARG A 257 -0.68 -3.75 -8.80
C ARG A 257 -0.05 -2.75 -9.78
N PHE A 258 0.78 -1.82 -9.28
CA PHE A 258 1.44 -0.84 -10.14
C PHE A 258 2.44 -1.47 -11.10
N GLY A 259 3.07 -2.58 -10.72
CA GLY A 259 3.92 -3.34 -11.63
C GLY A 259 3.18 -4.07 -12.73
N ILE A 260 2.01 -4.62 -12.42
CA ILE A 260 1.11 -5.20 -13.42
C ILE A 260 0.63 -4.11 -14.39
N ILE A 261 0.25 -2.92 -13.88
CA ILE A 261 -0.15 -1.78 -14.72
C ILE A 261 1.01 -1.32 -15.61
N SER A 262 2.20 -1.14 -15.04
CA SER A 262 3.39 -0.73 -15.80
C SER A 262 3.72 -1.74 -16.90
N SER A 263 3.63 -3.04 -16.60
CA SER A 263 3.82 -4.11 -17.58
C SER A 263 2.81 -4.03 -18.74
N ALA A 264 1.54 -3.77 -18.43
CA ALA A 264 0.50 -3.56 -19.44
C ALA A 264 0.80 -2.36 -20.36
N PHE A 265 1.37 -1.27 -19.82
CA PHE A 265 1.80 -0.11 -20.60
C PHE A 265 2.92 -0.45 -21.56
N VAL A 266 3.96 -1.14 -21.08
CA VAL A 266 5.11 -1.46 -21.92
C VAL A 266 4.71 -2.43 -23.04
N VAL A 267 3.91 -3.45 -22.73
CA VAL A 267 3.40 -4.40 -23.74
C VAL A 267 2.59 -3.70 -24.82
N TYR A 268 1.76 -2.70 -24.45
CA TYR A 268 1.04 -1.89 -25.43
C TYR A 268 2.00 -1.15 -26.37
N VAL A 269 3.00 -0.46 -25.84
CA VAL A 269 3.98 0.29 -26.65
C VAL A 269 4.74 -0.65 -27.59
N GLN A 270 5.14 -1.84 -27.13
CA GLN A 270 5.85 -2.82 -27.95
C GLN A 270 5.04 -3.39 -29.11
N THR A 271 3.72 -3.54 -28.94
CA THR A 271 2.85 -4.23 -29.90
C THR A 271 2.02 -3.28 -30.75
N LYS A 272 1.93 -2.00 -30.37
CA LYS A 272 1.15 -0.99 -31.12
C LYS A 272 1.68 -0.84 -32.54
N GLY A 273 0.79 -1.06 -33.51
CA GLY A 273 1.07 -0.85 -34.95
C GLY A 273 1.82 -2.00 -35.63
N GLN A 274 2.13 -3.07 -34.91
CA GLN A 274 2.69 -4.29 -35.49
C GLN A 274 1.56 -5.08 -36.18
N SER A 275 1.85 -5.62 -37.36
CA SER A 275 0.91 -6.53 -38.05
C SER A 275 0.80 -7.83 -37.27
N ASP A 276 -0.42 -8.34 -37.10
CA ASP A 276 -0.73 -9.60 -36.40
C ASP A 276 -0.54 -9.60 -34.87
N ASP A 277 -0.37 -8.42 -34.26
CA ASP A 277 -0.31 -8.27 -32.79
C ASP A 277 -1.60 -7.62 -32.25
N ALA A 278 -2.01 -8.04 -31.04
CA ALA A 278 -3.12 -7.44 -30.30
C ALA A 278 -2.61 -6.57 -29.16
N SER A 279 -2.73 -5.25 -29.29
CA SER A 279 -2.24 -4.32 -28.27
C SER A 279 -3.15 -4.27 -27.04
N MET A 280 -2.58 -4.23 -25.83
CA MET A 280 -3.34 -4.08 -24.59
C MET A 280 -3.89 -2.66 -24.46
N LYS A 281 -5.11 -2.41 -24.94
CA LYS A 281 -5.67 -1.06 -25.06
C LYS A 281 -6.39 -0.62 -23.79
N TYR A 282 -7.03 -1.53 -23.06
CA TYR A 282 -7.87 -1.20 -21.92
C TYR A 282 -7.25 -1.76 -20.64
N ILE A 283 -7.20 -0.95 -19.57
CA ILE A 283 -6.70 -1.37 -18.26
C ILE A 283 -7.65 -0.85 -17.18
N THR A 284 -8.18 -1.75 -16.36
CA THR A 284 -8.92 -1.44 -15.14
C THR A 284 -8.06 -1.82 -13.94
N ALA A 285 -7.74 -0.84 -13.09
CA ALA A 285 -6.80 -1.00 -11.98
C ALA A 285 -7.37 -1.72 -10.74
N GLY A 286 -8.64 -2.13 -10.77
CA GLY A 286 -9.37 -2.74 -9.66
C GLY A 286 -10.51 -1.85 -9.14
N THR A 287 -11.06 -2.21 -7.98
CA THR A 287 -12.20 -1.52 -7.35
C THR A 287 -11.80 -0.22 -6.65
N PHE A 288 -12.39 0.90 -7.08
CA PHE A 288 -12.07 2.25 -6.62
C PHE A 288 -12.27 2.43 -5.11
N GLU A 289 -13.34 1.89 -4.56
CA GLU A 289 -13.67 1.98 -3.13
C GLU A 289 -12.67 1.21 -2.25
N ASN A 290 -11.96 0.23 -2.81
CA ASN A 290 -10.96 -0.58 -2.10
C ASN A 290 -9.55 0.02 -2.21
N LEU A 291 -9.36 1.09 -2.98
CA LEU A 291 -8.08 1.77 -3.11
C LEU A 291 -7.87 2.74 -1.95
N SER A 292 -6.66 2.74 -1.39
CA SER A 292 -6.20 3.81 -0.51
C SER A 292 -6.15 5.17 -1.24
N SER A 293 -6.18 6.26 -0.47
CA SER A 293 -6.05 7.62 -1.01
C SER A 293 -4.76 7.78 -1.83
N ASP A 294 -3.67 7.17 -1.38
CA ASP A 294 -2.38 7.23 -2.04
C ASP A 294 -2.36 6.41 -3.34
N GLU A 295 -3.01 5.24 -3.36
CA GLU A 295 -3.18 4.51 -4.62
C GLU A 295 -3.96 5.33 -5.65
N LYS A 296 -5.05 5.99 -5.23
CA LYS A 296 -5.84 6.84 -6.12
C LYS A 296 -5.01 8.02 -6.68
N LYS A 297 -4.09 8.60 -5.89
CA LYS A 297 -3.14 9.61 -6.38
C LYS A 297 -2.23 9.04 -7.46
N VAL A 298 -1.60 7.88 -7.22
CA VAL A 298 -0.72 7.21 -8.19
C VAL A 298 -1.47 6.84 -9.47
N LEU A 299 -2.69 6.33 -9.37
CA LEU A 299 -3.53 6.04 -10.54
C LEU A 299 -3.89 7.31 -11.35
N SER A 300 -4.10 8.44 -10.68
CA SER A 300 -4.32 9.73 -11.35
C SER A 300 -3.10 10.19 -12.15
N LEU A 301 -1.90 9.81 -11.72
CA LEU A 301 -0.63 10.06 -12.40
C LEU A 301 -0.47 9.16 -13.64
N PHE A 302 -0.84 7.87 -13.56
CA PHE A 302 -0.95 7.01 -14.76
C PHE A 302 -1.92 7.59 -15.79
N SER A 303 -3.08 8.09 -15.34
CA SER A 303 -4.06 8.73 -16.23
C SER A 303 -3.50 10.01 -16.86
N ASN A 304 -2.77 10.83 -16.10
CA ASN A 304 -2.08 12.01 -16.63
C ASN A 304 -1.00 11.63 -17.65
N TYR A 305 -0.23 10.57 -17.39
CA TYR A 305 0.79 10.06 -18.31
C TYR A 305 0.20 9.81 -19.70
N ILE A 306 -0.92 9.08 -19.74
CA ILE A 306 -1.64 8.77 -20.99
C ILE A 306 -2.23 10.04 -21.61
N TYR A 307 -2.99 10.82 -20.81
CA TYR A 307 -3.71 11.99 -21.31
C TYR A 307 -2.77 13.03 -21.92
N LEU A 308 -1.65 13.26 -21.24
CA LEU A 308 -0.61 14.17 -21.71
C LEU A 308 0.24 13.53 -22.81
N GLY A 309 0.09 12.24 -23.13
CA GLY A 309 0.77 11.58 -24.24
C GLY A 309 2.29 11.65 -24.13
N TYR A 310 2.83 11.23 -22.99
CA TYR A 310 4.28 11.10 -22.79
C TYR A 310 4.87 10.01 -23.68
N ASP A 311 6.03 10.29 -24.28
CA ASP A 311 6.81 9.27 -24.98
C ASP A 311 7.55 8.43 -23.94
N MET A 312 7.33 7.11 -23.92
CA MET A 312 8.07 6.22 -23.03
C MET A 312 9.56 6.22 -23.39
N VAL A 313 10.42 6.44 -22.40
CA VAL A 313 11.89 6.43 -22.51
C VAL A 313 12.54 5.40 -21.58
N TRP A 314 11.76 4.79 -20.68
CA TRP A 314 12.16 3.65 -19.86
C TRP A 314 10.92 2.82 -19.44
N PRO A 315 11.01 1.47 -19.37
CA PRO A 315 12.17 0.64 -19.71
C PRO A 315 12.46 0.63 -21.21
N TRP A 316 13.64 0.13 -21.57
CA TRP A 316 14.01 -0.10 -22.96
C TRP A 316 13.18 -1.25 -23.52
N ALA A 317 12.09 -0.91 -24.18
CA ALA A 317 11.17 -1.86 -24.78
C ALA A 317 11.78 -2.48 -26.05
N ASP A 318 12.57 -3.54 -25.91
CA ASP A 318 13.01 -4.34 -27.06
C ASP A 318 11.80 -5.12 -27.61
N THR A 319 11.45 -4.86 -28.87
CA THR A 319 10.29 -5.48 -29.52
C THR A 319 10.50 -6.97 -29.84
N SER A 320 11.75 -7.46 -29.75
CA SER A 320 12.14 -8.78 -30.22
C SER A 320 12.12 -9.89 -29.18
N ASN A 321 12.22 -9.58 -27.88
CA ASN A 321 12.55 -10.57 -26.86
C ASN A 321 11.38 -10.96 -25.92
N GLY A 322 10.25 -10.24 -26.00
CA GLY A 322 9.07 -10.53 -25.18
C GLY A 322 9.19 -10.31 -23.70
N ASP A 323 10.29 -9.69 -23.30
CA ASP A 323 10.58 -9.35 -21.93
C ASP A 323 10.84 -7.84 -21.90
N PRO A 324 9.83 -7.03 -21.57
CA PRO A 324 9.98 -5.58 -21.56
C PRO A 324 11.01 -5.07 -20.55
N TRP A 325 11.45 -5.93 -19.63
CA TRP A 325 12.41 -5.61 -18.58
C TRP A 325 13.81 -6.15 -18.92
N TYR A 326 13.95 -6.95 -19.98
CA TYR A 326 15.23 -7.40 -20.49
C TYR A 326 15.70 -6.48 -21.60
N ASN A 327 16.66 -5.62 -21.32
CA ASN A 327 17.53 -5.09 -22.36
C ASN A 327 18.79 -5.95 -22.35
N GLY A 328 19.36 -6.32 -23.50
CA GLY A 328 20.56 -7.17 -23.55
C GLY A 328 21.81 -6.61 -22.84
N VAL A 329 21.70 -5.45 -22.17
CA VAL A 329 22.71 -4.79 -21.34
C VAL A 329 22.59 -5.21 -19.86
N LEU A 330 21.38 -5.48 -19.37
CA LEU A 330 21.13 -6.06 -18.05
C LEU A 330 20.98 -7.59 -18.21
N PRO A 331 21.84 -8.42 -17.59
CA PRO A 331 21.67 -9.87 -17.64
C PRO A 331 20.29 -10.27 -17.08
N ARG A 332 19.74 -11.42 -17.52
CA ARG A 332 18.51 -12.05 -16.96
C ARG A 332 18.69 -12.50 -15.50
N SER A 333 19.31 -11.71 -14.66
CA SER A 333 19.25 -11.98 -13.23
C SER A 333 17.84 -11.62 -12.79
N ASN A 334 17.15 -12.56 -12.13
CA ASN A 334 15.85 -12.40 -11.45
C ASN A 334 15.94 -11.36 -10.30
N THR A 335 16.62 -10.23 -10.51
CA THR A 335 17.22 -9.47 -9.42
C THR A 335 16.86 -8.02 -9.34
N ASP A 336 16.24 -7.42 -10.35
CA ASP A 336 16.10 -5.96 -10.34
C ASP A 336 15.00 -5.56 -9.35
N PRO A 337 15.34 -4.89 -8.22
CA PRO A 337 14.33 -4.47 -7.26
C PRO A 337 13.37 -3.46 -7.85
N ILE A 338 13.81 -2.63 -8.78
CA ILE A 338 13.08 -1.45 -9.23
C ILE A 338 12.49 -1.68 -10.62
N MET A 339 11.18 -1.45 -10.73
CA MET A 339 10.41 -1.52 -11.98
C MET A 339 9.57 -0.24 -12.12
N GLY A 340 9.01 0.01 -13.31
CA GLY A 340 8.16 1.17 -13.54
C GLY A 340 8.19 1.68 -14.98
N ILE A 341 7.74 2.92 -15.17
CA ILE A 341 7.80 3.61 -16.46
C ILE A 341 8.33 5.02 -16.28
N ILE A 342 9.12 5.49 -17.23
CA ILE A 342 9.51 6.90 -17.32
C ILE A 342 9.16 7.40 -18.71
N GLY A 343 8.42 8.51 -18.74
CA GLY A 343 8.01 9.21 -19.94
C GLY A 343 8.73 10.52 -20.09
N PHE A 344 8.91 10.97 -21.32
CA PHE A 344 9.50 12.26 -21.67
C PHE A 344 8.57 13.05 -22.60
N LYS A 345 8.34 14.33 -22.26
CA LYS A 345 7.60 15.27 -23.11
C LYS A 345 8.07 16.69 -22.86
N ASN A 346 8.31 17.45 -23.93
CA ASN A 346 8.65 18.88 -23.86
C ASN A 346 9.82 19.22 -22.91
N GLY A 347 10.85 18.38 -22.83
CA GLY A 347 11.99 18.61 -21.93
C GLY A 347 11.73 18.22 -20.47
N LYS A 348 10.59 17.60 -20.18
CA LYS A 348 10.20 17.17 -18.84
C LYS A 348 9.98 15.66 -18.78
N TYR A 349 10.26 15.09 -17.62
CA TYR A 349 10.06 13.69 -17.30
C TYR A 349 8.84 13.49 -16.39
N LEU A 350 8.23 12.33 -16.52
CA LEU A 350 7.24 11.81 -15.58
C LEU A 350 7.59 10.35 -15.33
N GLY A 351 8.03 10.03 -14.12
CA GLY A 351 8.42 8.68 -13.73
C GLY A 351 7.49 8.11 -12.67
N ILE A 352 7.07 6.86 -12.87
CA ILE A 352 6.34 6.05 -11.88
C ILE A 352 7.16 4.80 -11.68
N MET A 353 7.82 4.69 -10.53
CA MET A 353 8.77 3.62 -10.22
C MET A 353 8.38 2.97 -8.90
N PHE A 354 8.69 1.69 -8.74
CA PHE A 354 8.39 0.99 -7.51
C PHE A 354 9.40 -0.12 -7.24
N ASN A 355 9.64 -0.33 -5.96
CA ASN A 355 10.43 -1.43 -5.44
C ASN A 355 9.54 -2.68 -5.33
N SER A 356 10.03 -3.81 -5.82
CA SER A 356 9.36 -5.10 -5.77
C SER A 356 9.90 -6.02 -4.68
N ARG A 357 10.89 -5.56 -3.92
CA ARG A 357 11.55 -6.34 -2.87
C ARG A 357 11.14 -5.89 -1.49
N ASN A 358 11.35 -6.80 -0.54
CA ASN A 358 11.21 -6.56 0.89
C ASN A 358 12.44 -5.87 1.53
N MET A 359 13.25 -5.17 0.75
CA MET A 359 14.47 -4.50 1.22
C MET A 359 14.64 -3.15 0.55
N THR A 360 15.34 -2.22 1.21
CA THR A 360 15.67 -0.91 0.64
C THR A 360 16.51 -1.07 -0.63
N SER A 361 16.15 -0.32 -1.65
CA SER A 361 16.80 -0.35 -2.97
C SER A 361 17.04 1.06 -3.47
N THR A 362 18.06 1.27 -4.30
CA THR A 362 18.41 2.58 -4.82
C THR A 362 18.34 2.55 -6.34
N ALA A 363 17.63 3.50 -6.95
CA ALA A 363 17.70 3.73 -8.39
C ALA A 363 18.59 4.94 -8.66
N SER A 364 19.63 4.78 -9.47
CA SER A 364 20.46 5.88 -9.96
C SER A 364 19.89 6.37 -11.29
N LEU A 365 19.42 7.62 -11.34
CA LEU A 365 18.99 8.25 -12.60
C LEU A 365 20.22 8.84 -13.32
N PRO A 366 20.18 9.05 -14.65
CA PRO A 366 21.34 9.58 -15.37
C PRO A 366 21.76 10.97 -14.88
N ASP A 367 23.04 11.14 -14.54
CA ASP A 367 23.65 12.42 -14.10
C ASP A 367 23.43 13.58 -15.09
N SER A 368 23.24 13.26 -16.38
CA SER A 368 22.99 14.26 -17.42
C SER A 368 21.62 14.94 -17.34
N LEU A 369 20.73 14.44 -16.48
CA LEU A 369 19.36 14.93 -16.36
C LEU A 369 19.21 15.83 -15.13
N ASP A 370 18.57 16.98 -15.35
CA ASP A 370 18.28 17.95 -14.30
C ASP A 370 16.84 17.75 -13.81
N PHE A 371 16.71 17.35 -12.54
CA PHE A 371 15.44 17.19 -11.84
C PHE A 371 15.12 18.35 -10.89
N VAL A 372 15.81 19.49 -11.01
CA VAL A 372 15.46 20.70 -10.26
C VAL A 372 14.04 21.14 -10.61
N GLY A 373 13.21 21.37 -9.58
CA GLY A 373 11.80 21.75 -9.72
C GLY A 373 10.87 20.58 -10.05
N TYR A 374 11.31 19.35 -9.77
CA TYR A 374 10.43 18.20 -9.74
C TYR A 374 9.85 18.03 -8.35
N LYS A 375 8.60 17.58 -8.31
CA LYS A 375 7.95 17.08 -7.11
C LYS A 375 7.99 15.57 -7.13
N SER A 376 8.05 15.00 -5.94
CA SER A 376 7.93 13.55 -5.78
C SER A 376 6.80 13.21 -4.81
N PHE A 377 6.20 12.04 -5.03
CA PHE A 377 5.19 11.45 -4.18
C PHE A 377 5.55 10.00 -3.93
N SER A 378 5.35 9.54 -2.70
CA SER A 378 5.57 8.18 -2.25
C SER A 378 4.31 7.66 -1.59
N ASN A 379 3.91 6.43 -1.91
CA ASN A 379 2.81 5.77 -1.21
C ASN A 379 3.15 5.37 0.24
N ILE A 380 4.40 5.53 0.68
CA ILE A 380 4.83 5.30 2.07
C ILE A 380 5.21 6.63 2.75
N LYS A 381 5.99 7.47 2.06
CA LYS A 381 6.55 8.71 2.62
C LYS A 381 5.70 9.96 2.34
N GLY A 382 4.63 9.85 1.55
CA GLY A 382 3.78 10.98 1.15
C GLY A 382 4.45 11.91 0.13
N ASP A 383 4.05 13.17 0.12
CA ASP A 383 4.66 14.20 -0.73
C ASP A 383 6.06 14.58 -0.23
N GLY A 384 7.04 14.69 -1.12
CA GLY A 384 8.42 15.03 -0.75
C GLY A 384 9.35 15.26 -1.94
N ASP A 385 10.64 15.41 -1.63
CA ASP A 385 11.71 15.40 -2.63
C ASP A 385 12.54 14.13 -2.42
N PHE A 386 12.34 13.16 -3.31
CA PHE A 386 12.95 11.83 -3.20
C PHE A 386 14.09 11.62 -4.20
N ILE A 387 14.42 12.63 -5.01
CA ILE A 387 15.59 12.62 -5.90
C ILE A 387 16.68 13.42 -5.18
N ASN A 388 17.73 12.74 -4.71
CA ASN A 388 18.81 13.40 -3.99
C ASN A 388 19.75 14.18 -4.94
N GLY A 389 20.73 14.89 -4.37
CA GLY A 389 21.72 15.66 -5.14
C GLY A 389 22.63 14.83 -6.05
N ASP A 390 22.63 13.50 -5.90
CA ASP A 390 23.35 12.55 -6.74
C ASP A 390 22.42 11.90 -7.79
N ASN A 391 21.23 12.48 -8.04
CA ASN A 391 20.20 11.94 -8.94
C ASN A 391 19.75 10.51 -8.58
N GLN A 392 19.75 10.16 -7.30
CA GLN A 392 19.30 8.85 -6.83
C GLN A 392 17.96 8.93 -6.11
N ILE A 393 17.17 7.86 -6.24
CA ILE A 393 15.96 7.63 -5.45
C ILE A 393 16.20 6.42 -4.54
N VAL A 394 16.02 6.60 -3.23
CA VAL A 394 16.08 5.52 -2.24
C VAL A 394 14.65 5.05 -1.94
N PHE A 395 14.37 3.81 -2.30
CA PHE A 395 13.08 3.16 -2.10
C PHE A 395 13.09 2.30 -0.85
N GLU A 396 12.07 2.46 -0.01
CA GLU A 396 11.71 1.52 1.03
C GLU A 396 11.16 0.21 0.44
N PRO A 397 11.09 -0.88 1.23
CA PRO A 397 10.46 -2.12 0.82
C PRO A 397 9.06 -1.91 0.22
N TYR A 398 8.86 -2.37 -1.01
CA TYR A 398 7.59 -2.23 -1.76
C TYR A 398 7.12 -0.80 -2.02
N GLU A 399 7.99 0.19 -1.85
CA GLU A 399 7.62 1.58 -2.08
C GLU A 399 7.38 1.88 -3.55
N THR A 400 6.36 2.67 -3.85
CA THR A 400 6.14 3.32 -5.14
C THR A 400 6.46 4.80 -5.03
N VAL A 401 7.41 5.27 -5.84
CA VAL A 401 7.77 6.68 -5.98
C VAL A 401 7.34 7.17 -7.35
N VAL A 402 6.65 8.30 -7.36
CA VAL A 402 6.32 9.04 -8.57
C VAL A 402 7.06 10.36 -8.53
N PHE A 403 7.70 10.75 -9.63
CA PHE A 403 8.29 12.08 -9.78
C PHE A 403 7.80 12.74 -11.06
N TYR A 404 7.56 14.04 -10.97
CA TYR A 404 6.94 14.82 -12.03
C TYR A 404 7.35 16.28 -11.93
N SER A 405 7.37 16.98 -13.06
CA SER A 405 7.69 18.40 -13.09
C SER A 405 6.55 19.28 -12.56
N ASP A 406 6.88 20.42 -11.97
CA ASP A 406 5.94 21.35 -11.34
C ASP A 406 4.78 21.84 -12.24
N ASP A 407 4.94 21.81 -13.56
CA ASP A 407 3.91 22.16 -14.54
C ASP A 407 2.83 21.08 -14.72
N ILE A 408 3.08 19.86 -14.23
CA ILE A 408 2.04 18.84 -14.11
C ILE A 408 1.22 19.17 -12.87
N ALA A 409 0.09 19.85 -13.07
CA ALA A 409 -0.88 20.07 -12.02
C ALA A 409 -1.48 18.72 -11.59
N LEU A 410 -0.98 18.17 -10.49
CA LEU A 410 -1.70 17.10 -9.82
C LEU A 410 -2.94 17.69 -9.15
N PRO A 411 -4.09 17.00 -9.26
CA PRO A 411 -5.18 17.29 -8.36
C PRO A 411 -4.63 17.10 -6.96
N THR A 412 -4.50 18.19 -6.22
CA THR A 412 -4.27 18.11 -4.79
C THR A 412 -5.52 17.41 -4.26
N ILE A 413 -5.41 16.11 -3.98
CA ILE A 413 -6.31 15.51 -3.02
C ILE A 413 -5.84 16.10 -1.69
N THR A 414 -6.23 17.36 -1.43
CA THR A 414 -6.54 17.71 -0.05
C THR A 414 -7.51 16.61 0.32
N PRO A 415 -7.21 15.74 1.30
CA PRO A 415 -8.17 14.76 1.75
C PRO A 415 -9.45 15.55 1.88
N THR A 416 -10.40 15.32 0.98
CA THR A 416 -11.68 15.99 1.06
C THR A 416 -12.30 15.27 2.23
N GLY A 417 -11.87 15.68 3.42
CA GLY A 417 -12.65 15.62 4.59
C GLY A 417 -13.93 16.36 4.22
N VAL A 418 -14.88 15.61 3.64
CA VAL A 418 -16.01 15.29 4.48
C VAL A 418 -15.39 14.82 5.79
N SER A 419 -15.12 15.80 6.66
CA SER A 419 -14.90 15.56 8.07
C SER A 419 -15.97 14.53 8.38
N PRO A 420 -15.59 13.30 8.79
CA PRO A 420 -16.52 12.20 8.93
C PRO A 420 -17.76 12.79 9.58
N THR A 421 -18.95 12.63 9.01
CA THR A 421 -20.13 13.31 9.56
C THR A 421 -20.29 12.81 10.97
N PHE A 422 -19.77 13.58 11.92
CA PHE A 422 -19.57 13.06 13.25
C PHE A 422 -20.96 13.00 13.89
N PRO A 423 -21.25 11.97 14.70
CA PRO A 423 -22.48 11.97 15.45
C PRO A 423 -22.54 13.26 16.29
N PRO A 424 -23.73 13.79 16.62
CA PRO A 424 -23.86 15.02 17.40
C PRO A 424 -23.06 15.03 18.71
N GLY A 425 -22.79 13.85 19.28
CA GLY A 425 -21.98 13.69 20.49
C GLY A 425 -20.48 13.93 20.33
N ALA A 426 -19.95 14.01 19.10
CA ALA A 426 -18.54 14.32 18.85
C ALA A 426 -18.28 15.83 18.65
N LEU A 427 -19.33 16.66 18.65
CA LEU A 427 -19.17 18.11 18.56
C LEU A 427 -18.36 18.62 19.75
N ASP A 428 -17.36 19.44 19.45
CA ASP A 428 -16.46 20.05 20.44
C ASP A 428 -15.63 19.03 21.23
N GLN A 429 -15.11 18.00 20.55
CA GLN A 429 -14.28 16.95 21.15
C GLN A 429 -13.07 16.60 20.28
N LEU A 430 -12.01 16.06 20.90
CA LEU A 430 -10.98 15.31 20.18
C LEU A 430 -11.56 13.97 19.73
N VAL A 431 -11.62 13.71 18.43
CA VAL A 431 -12.14 12.45 17.88
C VAL A 431 -10.99 11.51 17.55
N CYS A 432 -11.08 10.26 18.00
CA CYS A 432 -10.03 9.25 17.80
C CYS A 432 -10.65 8.03 17.12
N ASP A 433 -10.34 7.83 15.83
CA ASP A 433 -10.89 6.79 14.98
C ASP A 433 -9.84 5.70 14.74
N ALA A 434 -9.97 4.58 15.43
CA ALA A 434 -9.15 3.39 15.22
C ALA A 434 -9.79 2.39 14.25
N GLY A 435 -10.84 2.79 13.50
CA GLY A 435 -11.64 1.92 12.65
C GLY A 435 -12.83 1.27 13.37
N THR A 436 -13.45 0.28 12.72
CA THR A 436 -14.64 -0.41 13.24
C THR A 436 -14.31 -1.39 14.37
N ASP A 437 -13.08 -1.91 14.40
CA ASP A 437 -12.58 -2.81 15.45
C ASP A 437 -11.26 -2.28 16.02
N PRO A 438 -11.28 -1.56 17.16
CA PRO A 438 -10.08 -1.03 17.76
C PRO A 438 -9.19 -2.15 18.33
N TYR A 439 -9.67 -3.40 18.41
CA TYR A 439 -8.88 -4.56 18.85
C TYR A 439 -8.13 -5.25 17.70
N ASN A 440 -8.23 -4.70 16.50
CA ASN A 440 -7.50 -5.16 15.32
C ASN A 440 -7.11 -3.96 14.44
N SER A 441 -6.41 -2.99 15.03
CA SER A 441 -6.01 -1.78 14.31
C SER A 441 -4.55 -1.40 14.55
N ASP A 442 -3.83 -1.17 13.45
CA ASP A 442 -2.48 -0.60 13.42
C ASP A 442 -2.49 0.92 13.24
N LEU A 443 -3.66 1.57 13.24
CA LEU A 443 -3.84 2.96 12.86
C LEU A 443 -4.92 3.63 13.72
N ILE A 444 -4.62 4.82 14.24
CA ILE A 444 -5.62 5.74 14.79
C ILE A 444 -5.53 7.09 14.09
N THR A 445 -6.68 7.61 13.67
CA THR A 445 -6.81 8.96 13.14
C THR A 445 -7.38 9.86 14.24
N LEU A 446 -6.56 10.79 14.71
CA LEU A 446 -6.94 11.85 15.62
C LEU A 446 -7.50 13.02 14.82
N THR A 447 -8.63 13.59 15.23
CA THR A 447 -9.22 14.78 14.62
C THR A 447 -9.67 15.74 15.70
N ASN A 448 -9.11 16.95 15.72
CA ASN A 448 -9.58 17.99 16.61
C ASN A 448 -10.89 18.57 16.09
N ASN A 449 -12.02 18.15 16.67
CA ASN A 449 -13.35 18.69 16.36
C ASN A 449 -13.80 19.77 17.36
N THR A 450 -12.86 20.32 18.15
CA THR A 450 -13.07 21.47 19.03
C THR A 450 -12.88 22.79 18.30
N SER A 451 -13.31 23.88 18.93
CA SER A 451 -13.08 25.24 18.42
C SER A 451 -11.71 25.83 18.77
N GLU A 452 -10.91 25.13 19.59
CA GLU A 452 -9.62 25.60 20.08
C GLU A 452 -8.47 24.67 19.64
N THR A 453 -7.23 25.17 19.71
CA THR A 453 -6.07 24.29 19.48
C THR A 453 -5.89 23.42 20.72
N ILE A 454 -5.75 22.11 20.53
CA ILE A 454 -5.44 21.19 21.61
C ILE A 454 -3.93 21.05 21.64
N ASP A 455 -3.29 21.59 22.67
CA ASP A 455 -1.86 21.45 22.93
C ASP A 455 -1.61 20.25 23.86
N ASP A 456 -0.33 19.84 23.98
CA ASP A 456 0.13 18.83 24.92
C ASP A 456 -0.54 17.45 24.76
N LEU A 457 -0.87 17.06 23.52
CA LEU A 457 -1.25 15.69 23.22
C LEU A 457 -0.03 14.78 23.28
N THR A 458 -0.24 13.60 23.85
CA THR A 458 0.76 12.55 23.93
C THR A 458 0.16 11.25 23.45
N SER A 459 0.95 10.48 22.71
CA SER A 459 0.67 9.09 22.39
C SER A 459 1.73 8.18 23.03
N VAL A 460 1.28 7.18 23.76
CA VAL A 460 2.13 6.23 24.49
C VAL A 460 1.89 4.85 23.92
N THR A 461 2.96 4.18 23.47
CA THR A 461 2.88 2.80 23.00
C THR A 461 3.42 1.85 24.04
N PHE A 462 2.69 0.77 24.29
CA PHE A 462 3.10 -0.38 25.07
C PHE A 462 3.08 -1.64 24.22
N ARG A 463 4.07 -2.50 24.45
CA ARG A 463 4.22 -3.79 23.77
C ARG A 463 4.11 -4.94 24.76
N CYS A 464 3.25 -5.89 24.45
CA CYS A 464 3.00 -7.10 25.21
C CYS A 464 3.30 -8.32 24.37
N GLN A 465 3.62 -9.42 25.03
CA GLN A 465 3.72 -10.71 24.37
C GLN A 465 2.32 -11.20 23.94
N TYR A 466 2.20 -11.72 22.72
CA TYR A 466 0.98 -12.37 22.27
C TYR A 466 0.66 -13.60 23.11
N ILE A 467 -0.56 -13.64 23.64
CA ILE A 467 -1.15 -14.78 24.33
C ILE A 467 -2.50 -15.05 23.65
N PRO A 468 -2.76 -16.26 23.12
CA PRO A 468 -4.04 -16.57 22.51
C PRO A 468 -5.21 -16.28 23.44
N ASP A 469 -6.30 -15.78 22.87
CA ASP A 469 -7.56 -15.47 23.55
C ASP A 469 -7.45 -14.47 24.72
N LYS A 470 -6.30 -13.81 24.86
CA LYS A 470 -6.05 -12.84 25.94
C LYS A 470 -6.72 -11.50 25.67
N VAL A 471 -6.70 -11.03 24.43
CA VAL A 471 -7.41 -9.81 24.00
C VAL A 471 -8.91 -10.11 23.98
N LYS A 472 -9.64 -9.55 24.94
CA LYS A 472 -11.10 -9.62 24.96
C LYS A 472 -11.69 -8.26 24.60
N ARG A 473 -12.59 -8.26 23.62
CA ARG A 473 -13.33 -7.05 23.22
C ARG A 473 -14.07 -6.46 24.42
N GLY A 474 -13.95 -5.16 24.59
CA GLY A 474 -14.49 -4.39 25.69
C GLY A 474 -13.58 -4.26 26.91
N PHE A 475 -12.53 -5.10 27.05
CA PHE A 475 -11.72 -5.13 28.26
C PHE A 475 -10.39 -5.89 28.06
N TYR A 476 -9.35 -5.21 27.57
CA TYR A 476 -7.96 -5.69 27.59
C TYR A 476 -7.01 -4.50 27.83
N LYS A 477 -5.95 -4.72 28.61
CA LYS A 477 -4.90 -3.72 28.91
C LYS A 477 -3.50 -4.31 28.76
N CYS A 478 -2.67 -3.64 28.00
CA CYS A 478 -1.24 -3.87 27.83
C CYS A 478 -0.48 -2.63 28.32
N GLU A 479 -0.33 -2.46 29.63
CA GLU A 479 0.34 -1.30 30.23
C GLU A 479 0.88 -1.67 31.62
N THR A 480 0.42 -1.03 32.69
CA THR A 480 0.81 -1.31 34.07
C THR A 480 -0.33 -1.91 34.88
N CYS A 481 -0.27 -3.21 35.17
CA CYS A 481 -1.23 -3.89 36.07
C CYS A 481 -0.96 -3.63 37.57
N GLN A 482 -0.32 -2.52 37.94
CA GLN A 482 0.23 -2.31 39.29
C GLN A 482 -0.69 -1.52 40.24
N ASP A 483 -1.70 -0.83 39.74
CA ASP A 483 -2.62 -0.09 40.58
C ASP A 483 -3.69 -1.04 41.15
N GLY A 484 -3.95 -0.90 42.46
CA GLY A 484 -4.45 -1.96 43.35
C GLY A 484 -5.76 -2.68 43.01
N ASP A 485 -6.49 -2.25 41.98
CA ASP A 485 -7.72 -2.90 41.50
C ASP A 485 -7.44 -3.92 40.36
N GLU A 486 -6.25 -3.90 39.74
CA GLU A 486 -5.96 -4.64 38.49
C GLU A 486 -4.86 -5.70 38.62
N VAL A 487 -4.23 -5.83 39.80
CA VAL A 487 -3.06 -6.71 40.05
C VAL A 487 -3.31 -8.20 39.78
N ASN A 488 -4.58 -8.62 39.61
CA ASN A 488 -4.95 -9.98 39.23
C ASN A 488 -5.96 -10.04 38.08
N ASP A 489 -6.08 -8.97 37.28
CA ASP A 489 -7.03 -8.96 36.18
C ASP A 489 -6.58 -9.95 35.08
N PRO A 490 -7.38 -10.98 34.76
CA PRO A 490 -7.01 -11.94 33.72
C PRO A 490 -6.91 -11.32 32.33
N ASN A 491 -7.39 -10.08 32.14
CA ASN A 491 -7.35 -9.34 30.89
C ASN A 491 -6.32 -8.21 30.90
N CYS A 492 -5.50 -8.10 31.95
CA CYS A 492 -4.32 -7.22 31.97
C CYS A 492 -3.04 -8.02 31.69
N GLN A 493 -2.09 -7.36 31.02
CA GLN A 493 -0.73 -7.81 30.82
C GLN A 493 0.21 -6.62 31.03
N ILE A 494 1.33 -6.87 31.72
CA ILE A 494 2.35 -5.83 31.91
C ILE A 494 3.06 -5.61 30.57
N GLY A 495 2.80 -4.45 29.96
CA GLY A 495 3.44 -4.01 28.73
C GLY A 495 4.78 -3.35 28.99
N VAL A 496 5.65 -3.42 27.98
CA VAL A 496 6.90 -2.64 27.93
C VAL A 496 6.63 -1.36 27.18
N TYR A 497 6.88 -0.21 27.82
CA TYR A 497 6.79 1.09 27.17
C TYR A 497 7.78 1.17 25.99
N ASP A 498 7.27 1.52 24.81
CA ASP A 498 8.07 1.73 23.60
C ASP A 498 8.20 3.24 23.31
N PRO A 499 9.32 3.87 23.71
CA PRO A 499 9.55 5.29 23.46
C PRO A 499 9.70 5.62 21.96
N ASN A 500 10.07 4.66 21.11
CA ASN A 500 10.30 4.93 19.68
C ASN A 500 8.99 5.05 18.89
N SER A 501 7.94 4.36 19.33
CA SER A 501 6.59 4.45 18.75
C SER A 501 5.70 5.45 19.48
N SER A 502 6.17 5.99 20.60
CA SER A 502 5.45 7.02 21.37
C SER A 502 5.76 8.41 20.82
N ILE A 503 4.77 9.30 20.87
CA ILE A 503 4.89 10.69 20.44
C ILE A 503 4.57 11.57 21.63
N THR A 504 5.55 12.31 22.13
CA THR A 504 5.36 13.26 23.23
C THR A 504 5.04 14.65 22.69
N GLU A 505 4.14 15.37 23.36
CA GLU A 505 3.92 16.82 23.23
C GLU A 505 3.68 17.30 21.79
N PHE A 506 2.50 17.01 21.25
CA PHE A 506 2.06 17.59 19.98
C PHE A 506 0.74 18.34 20.09
N SER A 507 0.50 19.23 19.13
CA SER A 507 -0.72 20.04 19.07
C SER A 507 -1.56 19.71 17.83
N LEU A 508 -2.88 19.87 17.95
CA LEU A 508 -3.82 19.82 16.83
C LEU A 508 -4.63 21.10 16.78
N ALA A 509 -4.55 21.84 15.67
CA ALA A 509 -5.39 23.00 15.41
C ALA A 509 -6.86 22.59 15.16
N PRO A 510 -7.85 23.48 15.33
CA PRO A 510 -9.25 23.19 15.00
C PRO A 510 -9.41 22.62 13.59
N GLY A 511 -10.07 21.47 13.47
CA GLY A 511 -10.31 20.75 12.22
C GLY A 511 -9.08 20.01 11.66
N ALA A 512 -7.92 20.08 12.32
CA ALA A 512 -6.75 19.31 11.92
C ALA A 512 -6.89 17.84 12.33
N SER A 513 -6.32 16.97 11.51
CA SER A 513 -6.21 15.53 11.81
C SER A 513 -4.76 15.09 11.83
N ARG A 514 -4.46 14.04 12.58
CA ARG A 514 -3.16 13.36 12.60
C ARG A 514 -3.36 11.86 12.67
N GLU A 515 -2.64 11.15 11.84
CA GLU A 515 -2.59 9.70 11.87
C GLU A 515 -1.40 9.22 12.71
N ILE A 516 -1.65 8.21 13.53
CA ILE A 516 -0.62 7.50 14.28
C ILE A 516 -0.76 6.03 13.90
N SER A 517 0.29 5.46 13.31
CA SER A 517 0.32 4.06 12.94
C SER A 517 1.45 3.33 13.65
N VAL A 518 1.11 2.26 14.35
CA VAL A 518 2.03 1.39 15.06
C VAL A 518 1.69 -0.03 14.69
N LYS A 519 2.67 -0.82 14.25
CA LYS A 519 2.46 -2.22 13.86
C LYS A 519 2.97 -3.17 14.95
N ALA A 520 2.22 -4.25 15.17
CA ALA A 520 2.63 -5.34 16.05
C ALA A 520 3.68 -6.23 15.37
N ASN A 521 4.78 -6.47 16.08
CA ASN A 521 5.77 -7.46 15.68
C ASN A 521 5.18 -8.88 15.76
N PRO A 522 5.76 -9.88 15.08
CA PRO A 522 5.36 -11.27 15.26
C PRO A 522 5.36 -11.65 16.74
N CYS A 523 4.29 -12.32 17.20
CA CYS A 523 4.13 -12.76 18.58
C CYS A 523 3.98 -11.63 19.60
N GLU A 524 3.40 -10.50 19.17
CA GLU A 524 3.21 -9.30 19.96
C GLU A 524 1.74 -8.86 19.98
N ILE A 525 1.36 -8.22 21.07
CA ILE A 525 0.17 -7.37 21.17
C ILE A 525 0.69 -5.97 21.44
N ILE A 526 0.25 -4.99 20.65
CA ILE A 526 0.52 -3.58 20.94
C ILE A 526 -0.73 -2.95 21.50
N GLN A 527 -0.57 -2.04 22.45
CA GLN A 527 -1.56 -1.06 22.83
C GLN A 527 -0.91 0.30 22.64
N PHE A 528 -1.56 1.21 21.93
CA PHE A 528 -1.09 2.59 21.85
C PHE A 528 -2.19 3.54 22.25
N ASP A 529 -1.90 4.31 23.28
CA ASP A 529 -2.80 5.21 23.99
C ASP A 529 -2.60 6.64 23.48
N VAL A 530 -3.67 7.43 23.44
CA VAL A 530 -3.61 8.87 23.16
C VAL A 530 -4.38 9.64 24.23
N TYR A 531 -3.73 10.66 24.80
CA TYR A 531 -4.30 11.50 25.85
C TYR A 531 -3.68 12.91 25.87
N ASN A 532 -4.33 13.85 26.57
CA ASN A 532 -3.81 15.19 26.83
C ASN A 532 -3.13 15.23 28.22
N THR A 533 -1.85 15.63 28.29
CA THR A 533 -1.09 15.61 29.56
C THR A 533 -1.44 16.74 30.52
N ALA A 534 -1.97 17.86 30.03
CA ALA A 534 -2.26 19.04 30.85
C ALA A 534 -3.58 18.91 31.63
N GLU A 535 -4.52 18.08 31.14
CA GLU A 535 -5.89 18.01 31.64
C GLU A 535 -6.43 16.57 31.75
N HIS A 536 -5.72 15.69 32.48
CA HIS A 536 -6.26 14.39 32.92
C HIS A 536 -7.38 14.53 33.98
N LEU A 537 -8.35 15.41 33.72
CA LEU A 537 -9.61 15.46 34.45
C LEU A 537 -10.58 14.55 33.71
N SER A 538 -11.07 13.52 34.40
CA SER A 538 -12.13 12.65 33.89
C SER A 538 -13.25 13.50 33.29
N ASP A 539 -13.54 13.31 32.00
CA ASP A 539 -14.51 14.07 31.20
C ASP A 539 -14.02 15.38 30.53
N SER A 540 -12.72 15.56 30.31
CA SER A 540 -12.23 16.68 29.47
C SER A 540 -12.66 16.51 28.00
N PRO A 541 -13.08 17.58 27.27
CA PRO A 541 -13.32 17.53 25.82
C PRO A 541 -12.07 17.19 25.00
N PHE A 542 -10.89 17.26 25.63
CA PHE A 542 -9.61 16.87 25.04
C PHE A 542 -9.30 15.38 25.19
N GLU A 543 -10.16 14.63 25.87
CA GLU A 543 -10.11 13.17 25.88
C GLU A 543 -10.67 12.59 24.58
N CYS A 544 -10.09 11.48 24.15
CA CYS A 544 -10.44 10.84 22.89
C CYS A 544 -11.89 10.32 22.86
N TYR A 545 -12.69 10.87 21.95
CA TYR A 545 -14.02 10.38 21.61
C TYR A 545 -13.95 9.38 20.45
N ASN A 546 -14.25 8.10 20.74
CA ASN A 546 -14.36 7.06 19.72
C ASN A 546 -15.83 6.90 19.30
N PHE A 547 -16.13 7.14 18.03
CA PHE A 547 -17.50 7.13 17.54
C PHE A 547 -17.88 5.90 16.71
N ARG A 548 -16.91 5.09 16.27
CA ARG A 548 -17.15 3.96 15.34
C ARG A 548 -17.13 2.59 16.00
N SER A 549 -16.44 2.43 17.11
CA SER A 549 -16.27 1.10 17.70
C SER A 549 -17.50 0.67 18.48
N GLU A 550 -18.21 -0.35 18.01
CA GLU A 550 -19.27 -1.06 18.75
C GLU A 550 -18.73 -1.88 19.95
N TYR A 551 -17.41 -2.07 20.03
CA TYR A 551 -16.73 -2.94 20.99
C TYR A 551 -16.10 -2.21 22.17
N THR A 552 -16.39 -0.92 22.35
CA THR A 552 -15.95 -0.18 23.54
C THR A 552 -16.88 -0.49 24.70
N ASN A 553 -16.37 -0.47 25.93
CA ASN A 553 -17.18 -0.49 27.13
C ASN A 553 -16.91 0.79 27.94
N PRO A 554 -17.87 1.74 28.02
CA PRO A 554 -19.23 1.61 27.53
C PRO A 554 -19.31 1.68 25.99
N GLY A 555 -20.35 1.07 25.42
CA GLY A 555 -20.62 1.11 23.98
C GLY A 555 -20.92 2.53 23.49
N PRO A 556 -20.78 2.79 22.18
CA PRO A 556 -20.97 4.12 21.62
C PRO A 556 -22.41 4.64 21.85
N PRO A 557 -22.61 5.95 22.07
CA PRO A 557 -21.59 7.01 22.15
C PRO A 557 -21.10 7.21 23.58
N ALA A 558 -20.01 6.56 23.98
CA ALA A 558 -19.41 6.75 25.29
C ALA A 558 -17.93 7.05 25.17
N ARG A 559 -17.44 7.92 26.06
CA ARG A 559 -16.01 8.13 26.26
C ARG A 559 -15.41 6.89 26.90
N TRP A 560 -14.15 6.65 26.61
CA TRP A 560 -13.43 5.58 27.24
C TRP A 560 -13.20 5.90 28.71
N PRO A 561 -13.42 4.95 29.62
CA PRO A 561 -13.10 5.15 31.03
C PRO A 561 -11.62 5.52 31.17
N GLY A 562 -11.33 6.73 31.66
CA GLY A 562 -9.97 7.23 31.86
C GLY A 562 -9.41 8.12 30.74
N GLY A 563 -10.19 8.45 29.70
CA GLY A 563 -9.81 9.47 28.72
C GLY A 563 -8.83 9.05 27.64
N ILE A 564 -8.45 7.77 27.63
CA ILE A 564 -7.46 7.18 26.75
C ILE A 564 -8.17 6.47 25.59
N ALA A 565 -7.80 6.73 24.34
CA ALA A 565 -8.15 5.81 23.24
C ALA A 565 -6.97 4.90 22.93
N PHE A 566 -7.24 3.60 22.78
CA PHE A 566 -6.28 2.63 22.25
C PHE A 566 -6.65 2.13 20.86
N GLY A 567 -5.61 1.87 20.07
CA GLY A 567 -5.63 0.77 19.11
C GLY A 567 -4.89 -0.41 19.72
N ILE A 568 -5.47 -1.59 19.60
CA ILE A 568 -4.82 -2.86 19.86
C ILE A 568 -4.66 -3.57 18.53
N ASN A 569 -3.43 -3.99 18.24
CA ASN A 569 -3.18 -4.98 17.20
C ASN A 569 -2.53 -6.20 17.86
N GLN A 570 -2.97 -7.38 17.44
CA GLN A 570 -2.37 -8.64 17.82
C GLN A 570 -1.80 -9.32 16.57
N ASN A 571 -0.54 -9.73 16.65
CA ASN A 571 0.11 -10.46 15.57
C ASN A 571 0.53 -11.84 16.09
N SER A 572 -0.22 -12.87 15.70
CA SER A 572 0.03 -14.25 16.09
C SER A 572 1.14 -14.93 15.29
N GLN A 573 1.76 -14.25 14.31
CA GLN A 573 2.83 -14.85 13.52
C GLN A 573 4.00 -15.26 14.42
N GLY A 574 4.50 -16.49 14.23
CA GLY A 574 5.58 -17.06 15.03
C GLY A 574 5.13 -17.77 16.31
N TYR A 575 3.85 -17.68 16.71
CA TYR A 575 3.32 -18.43 17.84
C TYR A 575 3.23 -19.93 17.52
N ASP A 576 3.83 -20.78 18.36
CA ASP A 576 3.67 -22.24 18.27
C ASP A 576 2.53 -22.68 19.20
N PRO A 577 1.36 -23.12 18.66
CA PRO A 577 0.23 -23.56 19.47
C PRO A 577 0.49 -24.88 20.21
N THR A 578 1.50 -25.64 19.80
CA THR A 578 1.85 -26.94 20.38
C THR A 578 2.62 -26.77 21.69
N THR A 579 3.57 -25.83 21.70
CA THR A 579 4.36 -25.51 22.89
C THR A 579 3.75 -24.39 23.72
N GLY A 580 2.84 -23.61 23.12
CA GLY A 580 2.27 -22.43 23.73
C GLY A 580 3.27 -21.28 23.88
N THR A 581 4.33 -21.27 23.06
CA THR A 581 5.44 -20.32 23.20
C THR A 581 5.65 -19.50 21.94
N CYS A 582 6.03 -18.24 22.13
CA CYS A 582 6.62 -17.43 21.08
C CYS A 582 8.12 -17.74 20.93
N PRO A 583 8.74 -17.47 19.77
CA PRO A 583 10.18 -17.59 19.61
C PRO A 583 10.83 -16.59 20.57
N SER A 584 11.62 -17.07 21.53
CA SER A 584 12.37 -16.17 22.41
C SER A 584 13.42 -15.48 21.55
N ASP A 585 13.37 -14.15 21.47
CA ASP A 585 14.51 -13.38 20.98
C ASP A 585 15.73 -13.80 21.80
N SER A 586 16.69 -14.44 21.14
CA SER A 586 17.99 -14.70 21.75
C SER A 586 18.57 -13.34 22.13
N PRO A 587 18.98 -13.10 23.39
CA PRO A 587 19.38 -11.78 23.84
C PRO A 587 20.52 -11.25 22.97
N THR A 588 20.21 -10.28 22.12
CA THR A 588 21.19 -9.55 21.33
C THR A 588 22.00 -8.73 22.32
N ASN A 589 23.30 -9.06 22.48
CA ASN A 589 24.19 -8.38 23.42
C ASN A 589 24.09 -6.85 23.24
N THR A 590 23.51 -6.17 24.24
CA THR A 590 23.44 -4.72 24.29
C THR A 590 24.87 -4.16 24.28
N PRO A 591 25.26 -3.32 23.30
CA PRO A 591 26.58 -2.75 23.29
C PRO A 591 26.76 -1.88 24.53
N THR A 592 27.81 -2.15 25.30
CA THR A 592 28.19 -1.36 26.47
C THR A 592 28.48 0.07 26.02
N GLN A 593 27.74 1.06 26.56
CA GLN A 593 27.96 2.47 26.25
C GLN A 593 29.42 2.82 26.54
N THR A 594 30.16 3.17 25.48
CA THR A 594 31.50 3.73 25.61
C THR A 594 31.34 5.20 25.97
N ALA A 595 31.96 5.63 27.09
CA ALA A 595 31.88 7.00 27.56
C ALA A 595 32.35 7.98 26.48
N THR A 596 31.41 8.78 25.96
CA THR A 596 31.69 9.88 25.04
C THR A 596 32.50 10.95 25.78
N PRO A 597 33.63 11.46 25.23
CA PRO A 597 34.40 12.51 25.87
C PRO A 597 33.55 13.77 26.00
N THR A 598 33.48 14.30 27.22
CA THR A 598 32.80 15.56 27.56
C THR A 598 33.42 16.71 26.77
N GLU A 599 32.66 17.31 25.85
CA GLU A 599 33.08 18.54 25.20
C GLU A 599 33.12 19.70 26.20
N THR A 600 34.20 20.48 26.11
CA THR A 600 34.47 21.63 26.97
C THR A 600 33.57 22.80 26.52
N PRO A 601 32.93 23.54 27.44
CA PRO A 601 31.98 24.59 27.05
C PRO A 601 32.70 25.69 26.27
N THR A 602 32.25 25.94 25.05
CA THR A 602 32.68 27.08 24.23
C THR A 602 31.81 28.29 24.61
N GLU A 603 32.45 29.41 24.94
CA GLU A 603 31.76 30.64 25.34
C GLU A 603 30.85 31.17 24.21
N SER A 604 29.57 31.32 24.51
CA SER A 604 28.56 31.86 23.60
C SER A 604 28.70 33.39 23.50
N PRO A 605 28.62 33.99 22.31
CA PRO A 605 28.71 35.44 22.15
C PRO A 605 27.45 36.14 22.68
N THR A 606 27.68 37.24 23.38
CA THR A 606 26.68 38.09 24.03
C THR A 606 25.66 38.63 23.02
N GLN A 607 24.37 38.45 23.28
CA GLN A 607 23.27 38.99 22.47
C GLN A 607 23.31 40.52 22.46
N THR A 608 23.32 41.09 21.24
CA THR A 608 23.17 42.53 21.02
C THR A 608 21.67 42.87 20.95
N ALA A 609 21.23 43.90 21.67
CA ALA A 609 19.84 44.32 21.75
C ALA A 609 19.29 44.81 20.39
N THR A 610 18.22 44.19 19.92
CA THR A 610 17.46 44.59 18.72
C THR A 610 16.47 45.71 19.09
N PRO A 611 16.33 46.79 18.30
CA PRO A 611 15.43 47.90 18.62
C PRO A 611 13.96 47.54 18.38
N THR A 612 13.13 47.86 19.38
CA THR A 612 11.68 47.71 19.42
C THR A 612 11.01 48.56 18.33
N LYS A 613 10.21 47.94 17.45
CA LYS A 613 9.32 48.65 16.50
C LYS A 613 8.02 49.05 17.19
N THR A 614 7.67 50.31 17.03
CA THR A 614 6.46 51.01 17.51
C THR A 614 5.18 50.44 16.86
N PRO A 615 4.05 50.28 17.60
CA PRO A 615 2.82 49.78 17.01
C PRO A 615 2.14 50.83 16.15
N THR A 616 1.64 50.41 14.98
CA THR A 616 0.84 51.24 14.07
C THR A 616 -0.64 50.90 14.27
N ASN A 617 -1.47 51.90 14.50
CA ASN A 617 -2.92 51.76 14.68
C ASN A 617 -3.62 51.31 13.39
N THR A 618 -4.40 50.22 13.46
CA THR A 618 -5.29 49.77 12.39
C THR A 618 -6.73 50.23 12.69
N PRO A 619 -7.50 50.76 11.71
CA PRO A 619 -8.83 51.30 11.96
C PRO A 619 -9.91 50.22 12.07
N THR A 620 -10.86 50.52 12.95
CA THR A 620 -12.08 49.81 13.31
C THR A 620 -13.01 49.56 12.11
N LYS A 621 -13.55 48.35 11.97
CA LYS A 621 -14.66 48.04 11.05
C LYS A 621 -16.01 48.08 11.76
N THR A 622 -16.97 48.67 11.05
CA THR A 622 -18.39 48.93 11.33
C THR A 622 -19.22 47.65 11.53
N PRO A 623 -20.25 47.64 12.40
CA PRO A 623 -21.12 46.47 12.60
C PRO A 623 -22.13 46.27 11.46
N THR A 624 -22.41 45.01 11.12
CA THR A 624 -23.47 44.59 10.18
C THR A 624 -24.63 43.98 10.98
N PRO A 625 -25.92 44.25 10.63
CA PRO A 625 -27.06 43.92 11.48
C PRO A 625 -27.52 42.45 11.42
N THR A 626 -28.02 42.01 12.56
CA THR A 626 -28.59 40.71 12.93
C THR A 626 -29.91 40.39 12.21
N VAL A 627 -30.08 39.14 11.76
CA VAL A 627 -31.36 38.56 11.28
C VAL A 627 -31.80 37.44 12.23
N PRO A 628 -33.08 37.33 12.61
CA PRO A 628 -33.57 36.34 13.57
C PRO A 628 -33.92 34.97 12.93
N PRO A 629 -33.77 33.84 13.64
CA PRO A 629 -34.21 32.54 13.13
C PRO A 629 -35.65 32.21 13.53
N VAL A 630 -36.38 31.60 12.59
CA VAL A 630 -37.70 30.98 12.80
C VAL A 630 -37.57 29.46 12.66
N SER A 631 -38.19 28.73 13.60
CA SER A 631 -38.38 27.27 13.64
C SER A 631 -39.61 26.86 12.77
N PRO A 632 -39.78 25.59 12.32
CA PRO A 632 -40.21 24.48 13.20
C PRO A 632 -39.55 23.11 12.95
N THR A 633 -39.42 22.35 14.04
CA THR A 633 -38.94 20.97 14.15
C THR A 633 -39.95 19.95 13.60
N LEU A 634 -39.49 18.97 12.82
CA LEU A 634 -40.28 17.80 12.38
C LEU A 634 -40.12 16.62 13.35
N THR A 635 -41.24 16.00 13.69
CA THR A 635 -41.38 14.86 14.60
C THR A 635 -41.16 13.54 13.85
N PHE A 636 -40.25 12.68 14.32
CA PHE A 636 -40.08 11.32 13.80
C PHE A 636 -40.77 10.28 14.69
N THR A 637 -41.48 9.36 14.04
CA THR A 637 -42.20 8.21 14.61
C THR A 637 -41.27 6.98 14.65
N PRO A 638 -41.20 6.21 15.75
CA PRO A 638 -40.39 4.99 15.79
C PRO A 638 -41.11 3.80 15.14
N VAL A 639 -40.36 3.02 14.35
CA VAL A 639 -40.76 1.73 13.74
C VAL A 639 -39.98 0.60 14.47
N PRO A 640 -40.60 -0.57 14.74
CA PRO A 640 -40.06 -1.57 15.66
C PRO A 640 -38.92 -2.44 15.08
N SER A 641 -38.07 -2.86 16.01
CA SER A 641 -36.91 -3.75 15.89
C SER A 641 -37.29 -5.20 15.53
N ASN A 642 -36.57 -5.80 14.58
CA ASN A 642 -36.63 -7.23 14.27
C ASN A 642 -35.39 -7.97 14.78
N THR A 643 -35.64 -8.99 15.57
CA THR A 643 -34.70 -9.95 16.17
C THR A 643 -34.06 -10.87 15.12
N PRO A 644 -32.72 -11.06 15.09
CA PRO A 644 -32.11 -12.14 14.34
C PRO A 644 -32.02 -13.43 15.16
N THR A 645 -32.36 -14.54 14.50
CA THR A 645 -32.36 -15.92 15.00
C THR A 645 -31.03 -16.59 14.63
N SER A 646 -30.42 -17.34 15.55
CA SER A 646 -29.18 -18.09 15.31
C SER A 646 -29.41 -19.34 14.45
N ARG A 647 -28.48 -19.65 13.53
CA ARG A 647 -28.45 -20.88 12.72
C ARG A 647 -27.02 -21.46 12.67
N PRO A 648 -26.83 -22.80 12.63
CA PRO A 648 -25.68 -23.47 13.25
C PRO A 648 -24.47 -23.69 12.33
N ILE A 649 -23.37 -24.02 13.01
CA ILE A 649 -21.99 -24.22 12.55
C ILE A 649 -21.85 -25.54 11.74
N PRO A 650 -21.13 -25.57 10.59
CA PRO A 650 -20.79 -26.79 9.86
C PRO A 650 -19.60 -27.56 10.46
N PRO A 651 -19.48 -28.88 10.21
CA PRO A 651 -18.50 -29.74 10.87
C PRO A 651 -17.06 -29.57 10.38
N THR A 652 -16.17 -29.78 11.33
CA THR A 652 -14.70 -29.77 11.30
C THR A 652 -14.09 -30.69 10.23
N PRO A 653 -13.14 -30.21 9.39
CA PRO A 653 -12.34 -31.08 8.53
C PRO A 653 -11.15 -31.73 9.27
N THR A 654 -10.88 -32.97 8.89
CA THR A 654 -9.87 -33.91 9.41
C THR A 654 -8.42 -33.45 9.12
N PRO A 655 -7.45 -33.66 10.03
CA PRO A 655 -6.07 -33.24 9.80
C PRO A 655 -5.32 -34.15 8.80
N ILE A 656 -4.57 -33.51 7.91
CA ILE A 656 -3.63 -34.11 6.95
C ILE A 656 -2.32 -34.44 7.67
N GLN A 657 -1.80 -35.64 7.46
CA GLN A 657 -0.48 -36.09 7.93
C GLN A 657 0.63 -35.73 6.92
N GLU A 658 1.76 -35.35 7.49
CA GLU A 658 3.14 -35.50 6.99
C GLU A 658 3.70 -34.45 6.00
N LEU A 659 4.60 -33.59 6.51
CA LEU A 659 5.56 -32.79 5.76
C LEU A 659 6.98 -33.08 6.27
N LYS A 660 7.80 -33.71 5.44
CA LYS A 660 9.26 -33.82 5.63
C LYS A 660 9.93 -32.56 5.09
N ILE A 661 10.89 -32.01 5.85
CA ILE A 661 11.79 -30.94 5.41
C ILE A 661 13.21 -31.52 5.34
N GLU A 662 13.82 -31.45 4.16
CA GLU A 662 15.21 -31.81 3.89
C GLU A 662 16.10 -30.55 3.79
N ASN A 663 17.21 -30.60 4.54
CA ASN A 663 18.58 -30.22 4.13
C ASN A 663 18.95 -28.76 3.77
N GLN A 664 19.44 -28.00 4.78
CA GLN A 664 20.84 -27.54 4.87
C GLN A 664 21.12 -26.78 6.19
N PRO A 665 22.25 -27.02 6.91
CA PRO A 665 22.64 -26.22 8.07
C PRO A 665 23.60 -25.07 7.69
N PRO A 666 23.48 -23.88 8.33
CA PRO A 666 24.41 -22.77 8.13
C PRO A 666 25.78 -23.07 8.76
N GLY A 667 26.83 -22.62 8.05
CA GLY A 667 28.23 -22.94 8.32
C GLY A 667 28.78 -22.39 9.63
N ILE A 668 28.65 -23.17 10.70
CA ILE A 668 29.53 -23.09 11.86
C ILE A 668 30.62 -24.14 11.64
N THR A 669 31.85 -23.71 11.34
CA THR A 669 32.93 -24.68 11.12
C THR A 669 33.22 -25.46 12.42
N PRO A 670 33.28 -26.81 12.38
CA PRO A 670 33.38 -27.67 13.58
C PRO A 670 34.55 -27.41 14.53
N TRP A 671 35.55 -26.63 14.13
CA TRP A 671 36.78 -26.41 14.89
C TRP A 671 36.58 -25.58 16.18
N SER A 672 35.62 -24.67 16.24
CA SER A 672 35.36 -23.84 17.43
C SER A 672 34.85 -24.65 18.62
N PHE A 673 34.04 -25.68 18.37
CA PHE A 673 33.56 -26.61 19.42
C PHE A 673 34.65 -27.57 19.91
N ILE A 674 35.73 -27.77 19.16
CA ILE A 674 36.82 -28.65 19.57
C ILE A 674 37.91 -27.86 20.29
N LEU A 675 38.28 -26.68 19.79
CA LEU A 675 39.42 -25.93 20.30
C LEU A 675 39.15 -25.26 21.66
N VAL A 676 37.92 -24.80 21.92
CA VAL A 676 37.58 -24.15 23.20
C VAL A 676 37.59 -25.14 24.38
N PRO A 677 36.93 -26.31 24.31
CA PRO A 677 36.99 -27.29 25.40
C PRO A 677 38.39 -27.87 25.60
N VAL A 678 39.14 -28.12 24.51
CA VAL A 678 40.53 -28.61 24.60
C VAL A 678 41.44 -27.57 25.23
N GLY A 679 41.26 -26.29 24.92
CA GLY A 679 42.00 -25.19 25.58
C GLY A 679 41.73 -25.13 27.08
N ILE A 680 40.47 -25.26 27.51
CA ILE A 680 40.09 -25.28 28.94
C ILE A 680 40.64 -26.53 29.65
N LEU A 681 40.61 -27.69 29.00
CA LEU A 681 41.17 -28.93 29.53
C LEU A 681 42.69 -28.86 29.71
N ILE A 682 43.42 -28.28 28.75
CA ILE A 682 44.87 -28.09 28.84
C ILE A 682 45.22 -27.06 29.93
N LEU A 683 44.42 -26.00 30.07
CA LEU A 683 44.60 -25.03 31.15
C LEU A 683 44.37 -25.67 32.53
N GLY A 684 43.35 -26.52 32.67
CA GLY A 684 43.05 -27.27 33.89
C GLY A 684 44.08 -28.37 34.22
N LEU A 685 44.83 -28.87 33.23
CA LEU A 685 45.94 -29.82 33.44
C LEU A 685 47.28 -29.12 33.74
N LEU A 686 47.42 -27.84 33.39
CA LEU A 686 48.63 -27.04 33.62
C LEU A 686 48.61 -26.23 34.93
N LEU A 687 47.42 -25.96 35.46
CA LEU A 687 47.19 -25.47 36.83
C LEU A 687 47.24 -26.64 37.81
#